data_AF-A0A2R6VYB4-F1
#
_entry.id   AF-A0A2R6VYB4-F1
#
_cell.length_a   1.000
_cell.length_b   1.000
_cell.length_c   1.000
_cell.angle_alpha   90.00
_cell.angle_beta   90.00
_cell.angle_gamma   90.00
#
_symmetry.space_group_name_H-M   'P 1'
#
loop_
_entity.id
_entity.type
_entity.pdbx_description
1 polymer ?
#
loop_
_entity_poly.entity_id
_entity_poly.type
_entity_poly.pdbx_seq_one_letter_code
_entity_poly.pdbx_strand_id
1 'polypeptide(L)'
;MSLPPACSATSTSRLSDSVYELYNPGVESVLDVVFFHGLQSSHTSVPHLSTWISSGSHKEVWPQTWIPQEFPGARILSVEYDASISTSPTHGRLDLYLTAESLMHNLIFAKVGQHPWRPVILVGHSYGGLVIKQLCVQAHFSESLHRSDKQIARFLNSVTGIFFYGTPHHGSSSFFTPNGTKLKDASPLLDYVKLLCADAGRLHEYFDALRVNYKWSIAGVGESRPTTFMLDAESQNAVAVSREMIVVEASARYGDFTVEHEDHISLCQPESRTSNTYIRLTSFLQSNKVNRRRLPDNLQTVPKMAMSLHSDLLVEVQKILRTGPAAVALCGMGGVGKTTLAKLLFNELCAEYEYTCFIPRCTDMKNTKEIEDKVNSSMHHLGKQLTQGVEKWNPTDLRQQTLLLVLDDIDNGSHVAFLQDIVLKNDCANSRYIVTCRDRNILNSLDSCVFDVKFLNPESSTKLFMSYAFPYPTEPSPSLNKWVPKIVAKCDGLPLTLEVIGTYLKTKVRESIWMECLQALDEAKDVGRLDDKLWAQLRVSYDRLGSQEKEIFLDAASFFSNSSWKLREAKACWRVLYGYKDIQWQTLIDLSLVYDVTEEKSIQMHEQLRSLGIRLASGWGTGGRCRTWTPKNVPSRFNSSNYNESIAEGQFYSNDPGSSSTDMGTHIEEVIALRISRGTPIEGIIPLLHEHSMLLDLRDIGQMKKLQYLDSEVFMRNEVGGKLPKNVTLLRLRGDVNNLHDLVDRGLARSLAVLDLRAPLTCLPTTVSDFQNLEVMKFAKCLFEDLPEAFGQLPRLRHLTFRWCENLRSLPEAFGGLSQLQSLKLKDCWSLEALPDRFGNLSQLQSLKISGELSQNCLRASEICPSYKAW
;
A
#
# COMPACT_ATOMS: atom_id res chain seq x y z
N MET A 1 29.77 -14.81 -39.63
CA MET A 1 28.95 -15.07 -38.43
C MET A 1 29.84 -14.91 -37.22
N SER A 2 29.87 -13.69 -36.69
CA SER A 2 30.61 -13.28 -35.51
C SER A 2 29.59 -13.09 -34.39
N LEU A 3 29.77 -13.84 -33.30
CA LEU A 3 29.01 -13.69 -32.06
C LEU A 3 29.31 -12.30 -31.44
N PRO A 4 28.34 -11.65 -30.78
CA PRO A 4 28.57 -10.37 -30.12
C PRO A 4 29.46 -10.56 -28.88
N PRO A 5 30.27 -9.54 -28.51
CA PRO A 5 31.19 -9.63 -27.37
C PRO A 5 30.44 -9.62 -26.04
N ALA A 6 31.06 -10.26 -25.05
CA ALA A 6 30.63 -10.38 -23.67
C ALA A 6 30.17 -9.03 -23.08
N CYS A 7 29.06 -9.07 -22.34
CA CYS A 7 28.55 -7.95 -21.55
C CYS A 7 29.68 -7.30 -20.73
N SER A 8 29.85 -6.01 -20.98
CA SER A 8 30.70 -5.08 -20.25
C SER A 8 30.46 -5.13 -18.74
N ALA A 9 31.55 -5.12 -17.98
CA ALA A 9 31.58 -4.86 -16.54
C ALA A 9 30.67 -3.68 -16.18
N THR A 10 29.63 -3.92 -15.38
CA THR A 10 28.88 -2.88 -14.69
C THR A 10 29.81 -2.24 -13.67
N SER A 11 30.02 -0.92 -13.80
CA SER A 11 30.91 -0.13 -12.94
C SER A 11 30.53 -0.25 -11.47
N THR A 12 31.42 -0.77 -10.63
CA THR A 12 31.32 -0.66 -9.16
C THR A 12 31.43 0.83 -8.78
N SER A 13 30.39 1.39 -8.16
CA SER A 13 30.41 2.79 -7.72
C SER A 13 30.98 2.88 -6.31
N ARG A 14 32.02 3.70 -6.13
CA ARG A 14 32.59 3.99 -4.81
C ARG A 14 31.69 5.01 -4.11
N LEU A 15 31.15 4.65 -2.94
CA LEU A 15 30.22 5.48 -2.18
C LEU A 15 30.92 6.33 -1.10
N SER A 16 32.05 5.84 -0.60
CA SER A 16 32.92 6.52 0.37
C SER A 16 34.35 6.01 0.22
N ASP A 17 35.27 6.47 1.08
CA ASP A 17 36.67 6.07 1.00
C ASP A 17 36.89 4.55 1.14
N SER A 18 35.96 3.83 1.78
CA SER A 18 36.11 2.40 2.04
C SER A 18 34.92 1.55 1.61
N VAL A 19 33.84 2.12 1.07
CA VAL A 19 32.60 1.37 0.75
C VAL A 19 32.31 1.42 -0.74
N TYR A 20 32.17 0.24 -1.33
CA TYR A 20 31.87 0.03 -2.75
C TYR A 20 30.51 -0.61 -2.93
N GLU A 21 29.72 -0.08 -3.85
CA GLU A 21 28.43 -0.65 -4.24
C GLU A 21 28.61 -1.65 -5.38
N LEU A 22 28.34 -2.92 -5.09
CA LEU A 22 28.41 -4.00 -6.07
C LEU A 22 27.10 -4.10 -6.86
N TYR A 23 25.97 -3.93 -6.17
CA TYR A 23 24.63 -3.97 -6.77
C TYR A 23 23.64 -3.12 -5.96
N ASN A 24 22.79 -2.36 -6.64
CA ASN A 24 21.77 -1.51 -6.02
C ASN A 24 20.46 -1.54 -6.82
N PRO A 25 19.36 -2.03 -6.23
CA PRO A 25 18.06 -2.08 -6.90
C PRO A 25 17.28 -0.76 -6.83
N GLY A 26 17.87 0.30 -6.26
CA GLY A 26 17.24 1.61 -6.12
C GLY A 26 16.19 1.62 -5.00
N VAL A 27 15.02 2.22 -5.26
CA VAL A 27 13.94 2.44 -4.28
C VAL A 27 13.33 1.12 -3.78
N GLU A 28 13.50 0.02 -4.53
CA GLU A 28 13.03 -1.32 -4.15
C GLU A 28 13.96 -2.04 -3.16
N SER A 29 15.02 -1.38 -2.67
CA SER A 29 15.96 -2.03 -1.74
C SER A 29 15.31 -2.28 -0.38
N VAL A 30 15.13 -3.57 -0.08
CA VAL A 30 14.50 -4.10 1.14
C VAL A 30 15.50 -4.72 2.12
N LEU A 31 16.78 -4.79 1.77
CA LEU A 31 17.85 -5.39 2.57
C LEU A 31 19.21 -4.79 2.14
N ASP A 32 20.08 -4.45 3.09
CA ASP A 32 21.50 -4.18 2.83
C ASP A 32 22.32 -5.42 3.25
N VAL A 33 23.20 -5.90 2.36
CA VAL A 33 24.18 -6.96 2.67
C VAL A 33 25.60 -6.42 2.45
N VAL A 34 26.41 -6.43 3.51
CA VAL A 34 27.72 -5.76 3.53
C VAL A 34 28.83 -6.78 3.75
N PHE A 35 29.76 -6.88 2.81
CA PHE A 35 30.85 -7.86 2.80
C PHE A 35 32.18 -7.26 3.29
N PHE A 36 32.85 -7.94 4.23
CA PHE A 36 34.14 -7.57 4.79
C PHE A 36 35.18 -8.65 4.47
N HIS A 37 36.19 -8.29 3.66
CA HIS A 37 37.23 -9.23 3.22
C HIS A 37 38.14 -9.71 4.37
N GLY A 38 38.91 -10.78 4.16
CA GLY A 38 39.85 -11.34 5.14
C GLY A 38 41.29 -10.80 5.03
N LEU A 39 42.24 -11.55 5.61
CA LEU A 39 43.68 -11.24 5.55
C LEU A 39 44.22 -11.30 4.13
N GLN A 40 45.16 -10.41 3.81
CA GLN A 40 45.83 -10.37 2.51
C GLN A 40 47.20 -11.06 2.60
N SER A 41 47.39 -12.16 1.87
CA SER A 41 48.66 -12.92 1.84
C SER A 41 49.60 -12.48 0.71
N SER A 42 49.13 -11.72 -0.28
CA SER A 42 49.94 -11.20 -1.39
C SER A 42 49.37 -9.87 -1.93
N HIS A 43 50.19 -9.14 -2.70
CA HIS A 43 49.86 -7.86 -3.35
C HIS A 43 48.71 -8.00 -4.37
N THR A 44 47.49 -8.18 -3.91
CA THR A 44 46.27 -8.08 -4.72
C THR A 44 45.78 -6.64 -4.70
N SER A 45 45.54 -6.06 -5.88
CA SER A 45 45.22 -4.63 -6.01
C SER A 45 43.78 -4.26 -5.60
N VAL A 46 42.88 -5.24 -5.43
CA VAL A 46 41.44 -4.99 -5.12
C VAL A 46 40.85 -6.06 -4.16
N PRO A 47 41.25 -6.09 -2.88
CA PRO A 47 40.91 -7.14 -1.91
C PRO A 47 39.40 -7.30 -1.67
N HIS A 48 38.66 -6.18 -1.67
CA HIS A 48 37.22 -6.15 -1.47
C HIS A 48 36.42 -6.83 -2.61
N LEU A 49 37.06 -7.17 -3.73
CA LEU A 49 36.48 -8.00 -4.79
C LEU A 49 37.12 -9.38 -4.84
N SER A 50 38.45 -9.47 -4.75
CA SER A 50 39.19 -10.72 -4.98
C SER A 50 38.90 -11.82 -3.96
N THR A 51 38.55 -11.47 -2.72
CA THR A 51 38.11 -12.43 -1.70
C THR A 51 36.85 -13.18 -2.14
N TRP A 52 35.97 -12.54 -2.90
CA TRP A 52 34.64 -13.05 -3.24
C TRP A 52 34.52 -13.54 -4.68
N ILE A 53 35.63 -13.96 -5.29
CA ILE A 53 35.63 -14.55 -6.64
C ILE A 53 35.31 -16.05 -6.53
N SER A 54 34.38 -16.54 -7.33
CA SER A 54 34.05 -17.98 -7.40
C SER A 54 35.25 -18.83 -7.86
N SER A 55 35.34 -20.05 -7.34
CA SER A 55 36.42 -21.00 -7.69
C SER A 55 36.12 -21.88 -8.92
N GLY A 56 34.89 -21.81 -9.44
CA GLY A 56 34.43 -22.59 -10.59
C GLY A 56 35.08 -22.21 -11.94
N SER A 57 34.65 -22.90 -13.00
CA SER A 57 35.20 -22.72 -14.36
C SER A 57 35.02 -21.29 -14.91
N HIS A 58 33.96 -20.60 -14.49
CA HIS A 58 33.72 -19.19 -14.77
C HIS A 58 33.89 -18.36 -13.49
N LYS A 59 35.04 -17.69 -13.39
CA LYS A 59 35.36 -16.81 -12.26
C LYS A 59 34.57 -15.50 -12.35
N GLU A 60 33.78 -15.21 -11.34
CA GLU A 60 33.01 -13.98 -11.20
C GLU A 60 32.90 -13.55 -9.75
N VAL A 61 32.66 -12.26 -9.50
CA VAL A 61 32.40 -11.74 -8.15
C VAL A 61 30.99 -12.15 -7.76
N TRP A 62 30.86 -13.30 -7.12
CA TRP A 62 29.55 -13.94 -6.91
C TRP A 62 28.57 -13.11 -6.06
N PRO A 63 28.97 -12.24 -5.10
CA PRO A 63 28.01 -11.35 -4.43
C PRO A 63 27.40 -10.33 -5.40
N GLN A 64 28.13 -9.93 -6.44
CA GLN A 64 27.66 -8.99 -7.45
C GLN A 64 26.74 -9.67 -8.47
N THR A 65 26.96 -10.95 -8.77
CA THR A 65 26.26 -11.63 -9.88
C THR A 65 25.21 -12.64 -9.43
N TRP A 66 25.43 -13.40 -8.36
CA TRP A 66 24.53 -14.48 -7.93
C TRP A 66 23.45 -14.00 -6.96
N ILE A 67 23.83 -13.24 -5.92
CA ILE A 67 22.87 -12.77 -4.90
C ILE A 67 21.74 -11.93 -5.52
N PRO A 68 21.99 -10.98 -6.44
CA PRO A 68 20.90 -10.20 -7.05
C PRO A 68 19.89 -11.02 -7.86
N GLN A 69 20.25 -12.23 -8.30
CA GLN A 69 19.33 -13.09 -9.04
C GLN A 69 18.32 -13.79 -8.11
N GLU A 70 18.73 -14.10 -6.87
CA GLU A 70 17.85 -14.70 -5.86
C GLU A 70 17.18 -13.65 -4.97
N PHE A 71 17.87 -12.52 -4.74
CA PHE A 71 17.43 -11.40 -3.91
C PHE A 71 17.52 -10.09 -4.71
N PRO A 72 16.64 -9.87 -5.72
CA PRO A 72 16.70 -8.69 -6.57
C PRO A 72 16.48 -7.37 -5.80
N GLY A 73 15.83 -7.42 -4.64
CA GLY A 73 15.66 -6.26 -3.76
C GLY A 73 16.77 -6.07 -2.72
N ALA A 74 17.86 -6.83 -2.75
CA ALA A 74 18.99 -6.65 -1.83
C ALA A 74 20.02 -5.69 -2.43
N ARG A 75 20.44 -4.68 -1.68
CA ARG A 75 21.59 -3.83 -2.01
C ARG A 75 22.85 -4.50 -1.47
N ILE A 76 23.84 -4.69 -2.34
CA ILE A 76 25.07 -5.44 -2.03
C ILE A 76 26.25 -4.48 -2.02
N LEU A 77 26.96 -4.45 -0.89
CA LEU A 77 28.09 -3.57 -0.63
C LEU A 77 29.32 -4.41 -0.26
N SER A 78 30.50 -3.95 -0.64
CA SER A 78 31.78 -4.50 -0.18
C SER A 78 32.65 -3.42 0.43
N VAL A 79 33.40 -3.78 1.46
CA VAL A 79 34.21 -2.86 2.27
C VAL A 79 35.68 -3.13 2.02
N GLU A 80 36.44 -2.05 1.81
CA GLU A 80 37.89 -2.05 1.64
C GLU A 80 38.58 -1.44 2.85
N TYR A 81 39.57 -2.15 3.37
CA TYR A 81 40.44 -1.68 4.43
C TYR A 81 41.80 -2.40 4.36
N ASP A 82 42.83 -1.84 5.01
CA ASP A 82 44.12 -2.50 5.07
C ASP A 82 44.02 -3.74 5.97
N ALA A 83 44.15 -4.93 5.38
CA ALA A 83 44.23 -6.20 6.10
C ALA A 83 45.58 -6.90 5.83
N SER A 84 46.59 -6.12 5.42
CA SER A 84 47.93 -6.62 5.13
C SER A 84 48.67 -6.98 6.41
N ILE A 85 49.52 -8.01 6.33
CA ILE A 85 50.32 -8.50 7.45
C ILE A 85 51.73 -7.89 7.45
N SER A 86 51.92 -6.81 6.68
CA SER A 86 53.21 -6.13 6.52
C SER A 86 53.68 -5.55 7.85
N THR A 87 54.91 -5.87 8.24
CA THR A 87 55.58 -5.34 9.44
C THR A 87 56.75 -4.46 9.06
N SER A 88 56.65 -3.76 7.92
CA SER A 88 57.62 -2.72 7.61
C SER A 88 57.62 -1.67 8.72
N PRO A 89 58.78 -1.21 9.22
CA PRO A 89 58.87 -0.05 10.11
C PRO A 89 58.22 1.22 9.53
N THR A 90 57.96 1.24 8.22
CA THR A 90 57.33 2.36 7.50
C THR A 90 55.81 2.20 7.32
N HIS A 91 55.25 1.02 7.52
CA HIS A 91 53.80 0.75 7.41
C HIS A 91 53.29 0.36 8.80
N GLY A 92 52.43 1.20 9.39
CA GLY A 92 51.95 1.03 10.75
C GLY A 92 51.26 -0.32 10.99
N ARG A 93 51.28 -0.79 12.25
CA ARG A 93 50.44 -1.92 12.67
C ARG A 93 48.97 -1.58 12.43
N LEU A 94 48.20 -2.52 11.90
CA LEU A 94 46.76 -2.38 11.76
C LEU A 94 46.11 -2.25 13.15
N ASP A 95 45.50 -1.09 13.40
CA ASP A 95 44.72 -0.84 14.59
C ASP A 95 43.25 -1.19 14.31
N LEU A 96 42.79 -2.30 14.89
CA LEU A 96 41.42 -2.78 14.75
C LEU A 96 40.41 -1.74 15.23
N TYR A 97 40.74 -0.96 16.27
CA TYR A 97 39.90 0.11 16.79
C TYR A 97 39.70 1.21 15.75
N LEU A 98 40.80 1.79 15.23
CA LEU A 98 40.73 2.89 14.27
C LEU A 98 40.10 2.45 12.94
N THR A 99 40.37 1.21 12.53
CA THR A 99 39.76 0.62 11.34
C THR A 99 38.25 0.52 11.51
N ALA A 100 37.78 -0.01 12.64
CA ALA A 100 36.35 -0.14 12.94
C ALA A 100 35.64 1.22 13.03
N GLU A 101 36.27 2.21 13.67
CA GLU A 101 35.75 3.57 13.80
C GLU A 101 35.60 4.25 12.42
N SER A 102 36.66 4.22 11.60
CA SER A 102 36.63 4.77 10.24
C SER A 102 35.58 4.08 9.37
N LEU A 103 35.52 2.74 9.39
CA LEU A 103 34.55 1.98 8.62
C LEU A 103 33.11 2.24 9.06
N MET A 104 32.86 2.39 10.35
CA MET A 104 31.53 2.77 10.87
C MET A 104 31.06 4.08 10.23
N HIS A 105 31.89 5.13 10.24
CA HIS A 105 31.55 6.41 9.62
C HIS A 105 31.36 6.29 8.10
N ASN A 106 32.22 5.54 7.43
CA ASN A 106 32.13 5.30 5.98
C ASN A 106 30.85 4.55 5.58
N LEU A 107 30.38 3.60 6.41
CA LEU A 107 29.12 2.88 6.20
C LEU A 107 27.90 3.78 6.44
N ILE A 108 27.91 4.58 7.51
CA ILE A 108 26.86 5.55 7.80
C ILE A 108 26.76 6.60 6.68
N PHE A 109 27.90 7.08 6.18
CA PHE A 109 27.96 7.99 5.02
C PHE A 109 27.35 7.34 3.78
N ALA A 110 27.64 6.06 3.53
CA ALA A 110 27.05 5.25 2.46
C ALA A 110 25.56 4.85 2.71
N LYS A 111 24.94 5.39 3.76
CA LYS A 111 23.54 5.19 4.18
C LYS A 111 23.19 3.78 4.68
N VAL A 112 24.18 2.99 5.07
CA VAL A 112 23.95 1.66 5.67
C VAL A 112 23.28 1.82 7.03
N GLY A 113 22.18 1.09 7.23
CA GLY A 113 21.42 1.11 8.49
C GLY A 113 20.77 2.45 8.84
N GLN A 114 20.67 3.36 7.86
CA GLN A 114 20.01 4.65 8.03
C GLN A 114 18.53 4.64 7.62
N HIS A 115 18.08 3.55 6.97
CA HIS A 115 16.69 3.34 6.59
C HIS A 115 15.97 2.48 7.65
N PRO A 116 14.87 2.97 8.27
CA PRO A 116 14.29 2.29 9.43
C PRO A 116 13.65 0.93 9.16
N TRP A 117 13.28 0.56 7.93
CA TRP A 117 12.74 -0.77 7.61
C TRP A 117 13.72 -1.66 6.86
N ARG A 118 14.91 -1.16 6.53
CA ARG A 118 15.90 -1.92 5.77
C ARG A 118 16.84 -2.63 6.76
N PRO A 119 16.68 -3.95 6.98
CA PRO A 119 17.66 -4.70 7.75
C PRO A 119 19.03 -4.61 7.11
N VAL A 120 20.05 -4.69 7.95
CA VAL A 120 21.46 -4.80 7.56
C VAL A 120 21.96 -6.17 7.97
N ILE A 121 22.53 -6.88 7.01
CA ILE A 121 23.26 -8.14 7.25
C ILE A 121 24.73 -7.92 6.97
N LEU A 122 25.58 -8.19 7.96
CA LEU A 122 27.03 -8.07 7.84
C LEU A 122 27.63 -9.45 7.58
N VAL A 123 28.48 -9.57 6.58
CA VAL A 123 29.13 -10.83 6.19
C VAL A 123 30.64 -10.65 6.28
N GLY A 124 31.29 -11.41 7.18
CA GLY A 124 32.73 -11.29 7.43
C GLY A 124 33.47 -12.58 7.12
N HIS A 125 34.58 -12.47 6.39
CA HIS A 125 35.54 -13.57 6.23
C HIS A 125 36.77 -13.35 7.11
N SER A 126 37.20 -14.39 7.84
CA SER A 126 38.45 -14.38 8.60
C SER A 126 38.58 -13.13 9.50
N TYR A 127 39.61 -12.31 9.27
CA TYR A 127 39.83 -11.03 9.95
C TYR A 127 38.67 -10.03 9.81
N GLY A 128 37.95 -10.03 8.68
CA GLY A 128 36.75 -9.21 8.49
C GLY A 128 35.63 -9.50 9.49
N GLY A 129 35.55 -10.74 9.99
CA GLY A 129 34.65 -11.06 11.09
C GLY A 129 35.06 -10.40 12.41
N LEU A 130 36.35 -10.23 12.68
CA LEU A 130 36.83 -9.48 13.86
C LEU A 130 36.60 -7.98 13.71
N VAL A 131 36.76 -7.44 12.50
CA VAL A 131 36.42 -6.04 12.18
C VAL A 131 34.95 -5.76 12.45
N ILE A 132 34.04 -6.64 12.01
CA ILE A 132 32.60 -6.52 12.31
C ILE A 132 32.35 -6.48 13.82
N LYS A 133 33.00 -7.38 14.59
CA LYS A 133 32.84 -7.38 16.05
C LYS A 133 33.29 -6.06 16.69
N GLN A 134 34.47 -5.58 16.33
CA GLN A 134 35.00 -4.33 16.85
C GLN A 134 34.10 -3.16 16.45
N LEU A 135 33.61 -3.13 15.21
CA LEU A 135 32.70 -2.11 14.70
C LEU A 135 31.41 -2.04 15.52
N CYS A 136 30.78 -3.19 15.80
CA CYS A 136 29.60 -3.26 16.66
C CYS A 136 29.88 -2.74 18.08
N VAL A 137 31.02 -3.11 18.66
CA VAL A 137 31.42 -2.66 20.00
C VAL A 137 31.69 -1.17 20.04
N GLN A 138 32.41 -0.63 19.07
CA GLN A 138 32.71 0.80 18.95
C GLN A 138 31.46 1.64 18.73
N ALA A 139 30.57 1.19 17.85
CA ALA A 139 29.28 1.84 17.63
C ALA A 139 28.47 1.92 18.94
N HIS A 140 28.44 0.85 19.74
CA HIS A 140 27.70 0.84 20.99
C HIS A 140 28.31 1.81 22.03
N PHE A 141 29.64 1.80 22.17
CA PHE A 141 30.31 2.74 23.07
C PHE A 141 30.11 4.19 22.63
N SER A 142 30.24 4.48 21.33
CA SER A 142 30.04 5.82 20.78
C SER A 142 28.60 6.31 21.00
N GLU A 143 27.60 5.46 20.83
CA GLU A 143 26.19 5.75 21.11
C GLU A 143 25.95 6.03 22.60
N SER A 144 26.55 5.24 23.49
CA SER A 144 26.41 5.40 24.94
C SER A 144 27.05 6.69 25.48
N LEU A 145 28.16 7.14 24.87
CA LEU A 145 28.90 8.35 25.25
C LEU A 145 28.28 9.61 24.62
N HIS A 146 27.80 9.51 23.38
CA HIS A 146 27.21 10.61 22.63
C HIS A 146 25.71 10.36 22.41
N ARG A 147 24.91 10.55 23.48
CA ARG A 147 23.43 10.40 23.47
C ARG A 147 22.68 11.17 22.35
N SER A 148 23.36 12.01 21.57
CA SER A 148 22.81 12.80 20.48
C SER A 148 23.06 12.24 19.07
N ASP A 149 23.94 11.26 18.87
CA ASP A 149 24.22 10.73 17.52
C ASP A 149 23.21 9.65 17.11
N LYS A 150 22.06 10.12 16.61
CA LYS A 150 20.96 9.26 16.12
C LYS A 150 21.38 8.33 14.97
N GLN A 151 22.48 8.60 14.25
CA GLN A 151 22.88 7.80 13.08
C GLN A 151 23.54 6.48 13.49
N ILE A 152 24.40 6.51 14.52
CA ILE A 152 25.05 5.31 15.07
C ILE A 152 24.02 4.39 15.72
N ALA A 153 23.10 4.96 16.51
CA ALA A 153 22.00 4.21 17.10
C ALA A 153 21.12 3.54 16.03
N ARG A 154 20.81 4.25 14.93
CA ARG A 154 20.05 3.68 13.80
C ARG A 154 20.80 2.54 13.13
N PHE A 155 22.11 2.69 12.91
CA PHE A 155 22.94 1.63 12.32
C PHE A 155 22.86 0.34 13.15
N LEU A 156 23.15 0.39 14.45
CA LEU A 156 23.11 -0.78 15.34
C LEU A 156 21.75 -1.45 15.39
N ASN A 157 20.68 -0.65 15.48
CA ASN A 157 19.32 -1.15 15.52
C ASN A 157 18.82 -1.72 14.19
N SER A 158 19.50 -1.40 13.08
CA SER A 158 19.18 -1.91 11.75
C SER A 158 19.94 -3.20 11.44
N VAL A 159 21.06 -3.47 12.11
CA VAL A 159 21.74 -4.77 12.02
C VAL A 159 20.81 -5.84 12.59
N THR A 160 20.44 -6.82 11.76
CA THR A 160 19.56 -7.94 12.17
C THR A 160 20.30 -9.27 12.17
N GLY A 161 21.31 -9.42 11.32
CA GLY A 161 22.04 -10.66 11.16
C GLY A 161 23.52 -10.44 10.87
N ILE A 162 24.37 -11.33 11.37
CA ILE A 162 25.80 -11.35 11.06
C ILE A 162 26.20 -12.77 10.68
N PHE A 163 26.85 -12.91 9.53
CA PHE A 163 27.29 -14.19 8.98
C PHE A 163 28.81 -14.26 8.91
N PHE A 164 29.41 -15.34 9.42
CA PHE A 164 30.86 -15.50 9.49
C PHE A 164 31.37 -16.63 8.60
N TYR A 165 32.40 -16.36 7.80
CA TYR A 165 33.21 -17.37 7.11
C TYR A 165 34.56 -17.50 7.83
N GLY A 166 34.81 -18.62 8.49
CA GLY A 166 36.12 -18.95 9.07
C GLY A 166 36.67 -17.92 10.06
N THR A 167 35.82 -17.24 10.84
CA THR A 167 36.29 -16.16 11.75
C THR A 167 36.87 -16.74 13.05
N PRO A 168 38.11 -16.42 13.45
CA PRO A 168 38.73 -16.96 14.67
C PRO A 168 38.23 -16.22 15.92
N HIS A 169 37.02 -16.54 16.39
CA HIS A 169 36.31 -15.74 17.39
C HIS A 169 37.03 -15.57 18.73
N HIS A 170 37.77 -16.59 19.18
CA HIS A 170 38.53 -16.58 20.44
C HIS A 170 40.06 -16.55 20.21
N GLY A 171 40.50 -16.25 18.98
CA GLY A 171 41.88 -16.49 18.56
C GLY A 171 42.19 -17.97 18.30
N SER A 172 43.44 -18.27 17.91
CA SER A 172 43.96 -19.62 17.70
C SER A 172 45.21 -19.84 18.55
N SER A 173 45.24 -20.93 19.32
CA SER A 173 46.38 -21.29 20.19
C SER A 173 47.47 -22.08 19.48
N SER A 174 47.28 -22.48 18.22
CA SER A 174 48.02 -23.57 17.60
C SER A 174 48.50 -23.21 16.19
N PHE A 175 49.80 -22.92 16.06
CA PHE A 175 50.51 -22.88 14.77
C PHE A 175 51.42 -24.11 14.69
N PHE A 176 50.99 -25.17 14.01
CA PHE A 176 51.80 -26.38 13.83
C PHE A 176 52.19 -26.53 12.36
N THR A 177 53.48 -26.69 12.09
CA THR A 177 53.97 -27.31 10.87
C THR A 177 53.77 -28.83 10.95
N PRO A 178 53.59 -29.55 9.82
CA PRO A 178 53.26 -30.98 9.79
C PRO A 178 54.26 -31.90 10.52
N ASN A 179 55.46 -31.43 10.83
CA ASN A 179 56.51 -32.18 11.52
C ASN A 179 56.62 -31.91 13.04
N GLY A 180 55.66 -31.23 13.66
CA GLY A 180 55.61 -31.08 15.14
C GLY A 180 56.70 -30.20 15.76
N THR A 181 57.56 -29.56 14.96
CA THR A 181 58.52 -28.56 15.44
C THR A 181 57.80 -27.28 15.83
N LYS A 182 57.87 -26.88 17.12
CA LYS A 182 57.51 -25.52 17.55
C LYS A 182 58.31 -24.52 16.73
N LEU A 183 57.64 -23.65 15.99
CA LEU A 183 58.23 -22.48 15.32
C LEU A 183 58.97 -21.64 16.38
N LYS A 184 60.28 -21.86 16.51
CA LYS A 184 61.14 -21.17 17.48
C LYS A 184 61.68 -19.84 16.98
N ASP A 185 61.40 -19.48 15.72
CA ASP A 185 61.79 -18.19 15.16
C ASP A 185 60.54 -17.33 14.97
N ALA A 186 60.49 -16.23 15.73
CA ALA A 186 59.43 -15.24 15.73
C ALA A 186 59.39 -14.52 14.37
N SER A 187 58.61 -15.05 13.41
CA SER A 187 58.22 -14.23 12.27
C SER A 187 57.23 -13.16 12.75
N PRO A 188 57.32 -11.91 12.28
CA PRO A 188 56.39 -10.84 12.66
C PRO A 188 54.91 -11.20 12.43
N LEU A 189 54.62 -12.04 11.45
CA LEU A 189 53.31 -12.68 11.22
C LEU A 189 52.80 -13.47 12.45
N LEU A 190 53.68 -14.25 13.07
CA LEU A 190 53.34 -15.09 14.23
C LEU A 190 53.06 -14.22 15.47
N ASP A 191 53.82 -13.14 15.66
CA ASP A 191 53.59 -12.20 16.76
C ASP A 191 52.35 -11.34 16.54
N TYR A 192 52.09 -10.92 15.29
CA TYR A 192 50.86 -10.24 14.91
C TYR A 192 49.63 -11.10 15.18
N VAL A 193 49.64 -12.37 14.74
CA VAL A 193 48.50 -13.25 14.99
C VAL A 193 48.36 -13.59 16.47
N LYS A 194 49.45 -13.82 17.22
CA LYS A 194 49.38 -14.01 18.68
C LYS A 194 48.75 -12.81 19.40
N LEU A 195 49.10 -11.59 19.00
CA LEU A 195 48.55 -10.36 19.57
C LEU A 195 47.05 -10.25 19.25
N LEU A 196 46.67 -10.49 18.00
CA LEU A 196 45.27 -10.58 17.58
C LEU A 196 44.48 -11.65 18.34
N CYS A 197 45.10 -12.77 18.71
CA CYS A 197 44.41 -13.86 19.42
C CYS A 197 44.03 -13.50 20.86
N ALA A 198 44.89 -12.78 21.59
CA ALA A 198 44.60 -12.38 22.98
C ALA A 198 43.48 -11.32 23.06
N ASP A 199 43.47 -10.38 22.11
CA ASP A 199 42.47 -9.31 22.04
C ASP A 199 41.13 -9.80 21.44
N ALA A 200 41.16 -10.78 20.54
CA ALA A 200 39.94 -11.37 19.94
C ALA A 200 39.03 -12.03 20.98
N GLY A 201 39.60 -12.71 22.00
CA GLY A 201 38.81 -13.34 23.07
C GLY A 201 37.98 -12.32 23.85
N ARG A 202 38.60 -11.21 24.30
CA ARG A 202 37.90 -10.12 24.99
C ARG A 202 36.88 -9.43 24.11
N LEU A 203 37.25 -9.14 22.86
CA LEU A 203 36.35 -8.54 21.89
C LEU A 203 35.11 -9.41 21.67
N HIS A 204 35.29 -10.72 21.64
CA HIS A 204 34.18 -11.64 21.48
C HIS A 204 33.22 -11.64 22.67
N GLU A 205 33.70 -11.58 23.91
CA GLU A 205 32.84 -11.47 25.09
C GLU A 205 31.96 -10.21 25.04
N TYR A 206 32.55 -9.05 24.71
CA TYR A 206 31.79 -7.82 24.51
C TYR A 206 30.75 -7.96 23.39
N PHE A 207 31.16 -8.50 22.25
CA PHE A 207 30.27 -8.69 21.11
C PHE A 207 29.11 -9.64 21.41
N ASP A 208 29.34 -10.75 22.12
CA ASP A 208 28.28 -11.72 22.46
C ASP A 208 27.26 -11.11 23.42
N ALA A 209 27.70 -10.24 24.35
CA ALA A 209 26.79 -9.45 25.18
C ALA A 209 25.92 -8.50 24.34
N LEU A 210 26.51 -7.81 23.35
CA LEU A 210 25.77 -6.93 22.45
C LEU A 210 24.79 -7.70 21.58
N ARG A 211 25.18 -8.88 21.07
CA ARG A 211 24.28 -9.75 20.30
C ARG A 211 22.99 -10.03 21.05
N VAL A 212 23.09 -10.37 22.34
CA VAL A 212 21.90 -10.65 23.18
C VAL A 212 21.04 -9.39 23.34
N ASN A 213 21.68 -8.24 23.58
CA ASN A 213 20.99 -6.96 23.76
C ASN A 213 20.23 -6.51 22.50
N TYR A 214 20.90 -6.52 21.34
CA TYR A 214 20.33 -6.10 20.05
C TYR A 214 19.59 -7.22 19.31
N LYS A 215 19.60 -8.45 19.84
CA LYS A 215 18.93 -9.64 19.29
C LYS A 215 19.38 -10.00 17.88
N TRP A 216 20.67 -9.89 17.60
CA TRP A 216 21.23 -10.24 16.30
C TRP A 216 21.22 -11.76 16.07
N SER A 217 20.74 -12.16 14.90
CA SER A 217 20.89 -13.54 14.43
C SER A 217 22.34 -13.77 14.02
N ILE A 218 22.92 -14.91 14.40
CA ILE A 218 24.29 -15.27 14.02
C ILE A 218 24.31 -16.65 13.40
N ALA A 219 24.97 -16.74 12.25
CA ALA A 219 25.31 -18.00 11.62
C ALA A 219 26.74 -17.93 11.05
N GLY A 220 27.28 -19.07 10.66
CA GLY A 220 28.56 -19.11 9.98
C GLY A 220 28.92 -20.47 9.44
N VAL A 221 30.06 -20.48 8.75
CA VAL A 221 30.65 -21.68 8.14
C VAL A 221 32.12 -21.71 8.49
N GLY A 222 32.65 -22.91 8.75
CA GLY A 222 34.08 -23.13 8.95
C GLY A 222 34.66 -24.23 8.09
N GLU A 223 35.97 -24.23 8.05
CA GLU A 223 36.82 -25.15 7.31
C GLU A 223 37.17 -26.41 8.12
N SER A 224 37.45 -27.50 7.41
CA SER A 224 38.08 -28.71 7.98
C SER A 224 39.42 -29.06 7.33
N ARG A 225 39.79 -28.41 6.21
CA ARG A 225 41.11 -28.62 5.57
C ARG A 225 42.13 -27.58 6.03
N PRO A 226 43.40 -28.00 6.26
CA PRO A 226 44.53 -27.09 6.43
C PRO A 226 44.66 -26.09 5.28
N THR A 227 45.03 -24.86 5.59
CA THR A 227 45.33 -23.84 4.57
C THR A 227 46.83 -23.68 4.43
N THR A 228 47.35 -23.85 3.22
CA THR A 228 48.78 -23.70 2.94
C THR A 228 49.07 -22.29 2.44
N PHE A 229 49.89 -21.54 3.19
CA PHE A 229 50.36 -20.22 2.76
C PHE A 229 51.76 -20.32 2.16
N MET A 230 51.95 -19.72 1.00
CA MET A 230 53.26 -19.50 0.39
C MET A 230 53.70 -18.08 0.78
N LEU A 231 54.82 -17.95 1.50
CA LEU A 231 55.45 -16.67 1.78
C LEU A 231 56.61 -16.48 0.80
N ASP A 232 56.66 -15.32 0.15
CA ASP A 232 57.81 -14.94 -0.67
C ASP A 232 59.02 -14.72 0.23
N ALA A 233 60.11 -15.41 -0.09
CA ALA A 233 61.36 -15.27 0.62
C ALA A 233 62.07 -14.00 0.13
N GLU A 234 62.21 -12.99 0.99
CA GLU A 234 62.93 -11.73 0.68
C GLU A 234 64.48 -11.90 0.55
N SER A 235 64.99 -13.08 0.22
CA SER A 235 66.42 -13.24 -0.05
C SER A 235 66.69 -14.31 -1.10
N GLN A 236 67.63 -14.02 -2.01
CA GLN A 236 68.01 -14.86 -3.16
C GLN A 236 68.62 -16.24 -2.78
N ASN A 237 68.66 -16.61 -1.49
CA ASN A 237 69.21 -17.88 -1.00
C ASN A 237 68.32 -18.61 0.04
N ALA A 238 67.06 -18.22 0.23
CA ALA A 238 66.16 -18.92 1.15
C ALA A 238 65.20 -19.85 0.41
N VAL A 239 65.16 -21.12 0.83
CA VAL A 239 64.20 -22.13 0.37
C VAL A 239 62.78 -21.64 0.71
N ALA A 240 61.86 -21.69 -0.25
CA ALA A 240 60.44 -21.44 0.00
C ALA A 240 59.94 -22.38 1.09
N VAL A 241 59.70 -21.86 2.29
CA VAL A 241 59.16 -22.66 3.40
C VAL A 241 57.64 -22.67 3.22
N SER A 242 57.08 -23.80 2.81
CA SER A 242 55.64 -24.02 2.92
C SER A 242 55.26 -23.99 4.40
N ARG A 243 54.45 -23.01 4.80
CA ARG A 243 53.88 -22.97 6.14
C ARG A 243 52.43 -23.42 6.03
N GLU A 244 52.16 -24.63 6.49
CA GLU A 244 50.79 -25.07 6.71
C GLU A 244 50.23 -24.33 7.92
N MET A 245 49.16 -23.57 7.73
CA MET A 245 48.36 -23.02 8.81
C MET A 245 47.12 -23.89 8.93
N ILE A 246 47.13 -24.79 9.91
CA ILE A 246 45.91 -25.48 10.33
C ILE A 246 45.19 -24.53 11.29
N VAL A 247 44.07 -23.93 10.86
CA VAL A 247 43.12 -23.33 11.81
C VAL A 247 42.42 -24.48 12.51
N VAL A 248 42.92 -24.89 13.68
CA VAL A 248 42.31 -25.98 14.45
C VAL A 248 41.01 -25.50 15.10
N GLU A 249 39.94 -25.69 14.34
CA GLU A 249 38.62 -26.25 14.65
C GLU A 249 37.75 -25.76 15.83
N ALA A 250 38.21 -25.08 16.87
CA ALA A 250 37.31 -24.73 18.00
C ALA A 250 36.78 -23.29 17.95
N SER A 251 37.64 -22.31 17.67
CA SER A 251 37.28 -20.88 17.79
C SER A 251 36.46 -20.33 16.63
N ALA A 252 36.33 -21.06 15.53
CA ALA A 252 35.47 -20.68 14.41
C ALA A 252 33.98 -21.02 14.63
N ARG A 253 33.65 -21.90 15.59
CA ARG A 253 32.31 -22.47 15.76
C ARG A 253 31.43 -21.58 16.65
N TYR A 254 30.68 -20.64 16.05
CA TYR A 254 29.82 -19.70 16.79
C TYR A 254 28.46 -19.49 16.11
N GLY A 255 27.38 -19.44 16.90
CA GLY A 255 26.01 -19.32 16.40
C GLY A 255 25.50 -20.60 15.71
N ASP A 256 24.62 -20.45 14.73
CA ASP A 256 24.21 -21.55 13.84
C ASP A 256 25.34 -21.83 12.83
N PHE A 257 26.10 -22.91 13.07
CA PHE A 257 27.38 -23.14 12.42
C PHE A 257 27.49 -24.50 11.73
N THR A 258 28.09 -24.53 10.53
CA THR A 258 28.45 -25.78 9.84
C THR A 258 29.93 -25.85 9.47
N VAL A 259 30.47 -27.07 9.37
CA VAL A 259 31.85 -27.34 8.94
C VAL A 259 31.81 -27.93 7.54
N GLU A 260 32.59 -27.37 6.63
CA GLU A 260 32.73 -27.80 5.24
C GLU A 260 34.11 -28.41 4.98
N HIS A 261 34.18 -29.31 3.99
CA HIS A 261 35.44 -29.90 3.54
C HIS A 261 36.21 -28.95 2.58
N GLU A 262 36.43 -27.72 3.03
CA GLU A 262 37.16 -26.67 2.32
C GLU A 262 38.35 -26.20 3.14
N ASP A 263 39.30 -25.51 2.49
CA ASP A 263 40.31 -24.72 3.19
C ASP A 263 39.79 -23.30 3.49
N HIS A 264 40.52 -22.54 4.29
CA HIS A 264 40.08 -21.23 4.79
C HIS A 264 39.88 -20.18 3.70
N ILE A 265 40.54 -20.33 2.54
CA ILE A 265 40.42 -19.41 1.40
C ILE A 265 39.17 -19.81 0.60
N SER A 266 39.07 -21.09 0.23
CA SER A 266 38.02 -21.65 -0.61
C SER A 266 36.63 -21.58 0.04
N LEU A 267 36.59 -21.50 1.37
CA LEU A 267 35.35 -21.38 2.16
C LEU A 267 34.43 -20.23 1.73
N CYS A 268 35.01 -19.10 1.29
CA CYS A 268 34.28 -17.92 0.82
C CYS A 268 34.24 -17.79 -0.72
N GLN A 269 34.78 -18.77 -1.44
CA GLN A 269 34.90 -18.84 -2.90
C GLN A 269 34.14 -20.07 -3.43
N PRO A 270 32.79 -20.10 -3.32
CA PRO A 270 31.99 -21.23 -3.76
C PRO A 270 32.23 -21.54 -5.25
N GLU A 271 32.29 -22.83 -5.58
CA GLU A 271 32.45 -23.29 -6.97
C GLU A 271 31.19 -22.98 -7.80
N SER A 272 30.00 -23.09 -7.20
CA SER A 272 28.71 -22.85 -7.84
C SER A 272 27.63 -22.42 -6.84
N ARG A 273 26.45 -22.05 -7.33
CA ARG A 273 25.28 -21.73 -6.48
C ARG A 273 24.72 -22.92 -5.70
N THR A 274 25.15 -24.13 -6.02
CA THR A 274 24.79 -25.33 -5.27
C THR A 274 25.80 -25.67 -4.19
N SER A 275 26.90 -24.92 -4.06
CA SER A 275 27.86 -25.08 -2.98
C SER A 275 27.21 -24.79 -1.62
N ASN A 276 27.47 -25.65 -0.63
CA ASN A 276 26.81 -25.58 0.67
C ASN A 276 27.11 -24.26 1.42
N THR A 277 28.34 -23.73 1.28
CA THR A 277 28.78 -22.42 1.81
C THR A 277 27.90 -21.26 1.32
N TYR A 278 27.44 -21.32 0.07
CA TYR A 278 26.55 -20.33 -0.54
C TYR A 278 25.09 -20.54 -0.11
N ILE A 279 24.60 -21.78 -0.16
CA ILE A 279 23.22 -22.14 0.26
C ILE A 279 22.97 -21.74 1.72
N ARG A 280 23.96 -21.90 2.60
CA ARG A 280 23.87 -21.49 4.01
C ARG A 280 23.72 -19.99 4.17
N LEU A 281 24.50 -19.20 3.43
CA LEU A 281 24.35 -17.76 3.42
C LEU A 281 22.97 -17.35 2.90
N THR A 282 22.53 -17.85 1.74
CA THR A 282 21.23 -17.45 1.17
C THR A 282 20.05 -17.88 2.04
N SER A 283 20.12 -19.04 2.70
CA SER A 283 19.15 -19.46 3.72
C SER A 283 19.11 -18.51 4.92
N PHE A 284 20.27 -18.03 5.36
CA PHE A 284 20.38 -17.04 6.43
C PHE A 284 19.84 -15.66 6.01
N LEU A 285 20.12 -15.22 4.78
CA LEU A 285 19.55 -13.99 4.22
C LEU A 285 18.01 -14.09 4.18
N GLN A 286 17.47 -15.22 3.74
CA GLN A 286 16.03 -15.45 3.65
C GLN A 286 15.34 -15.44 5.03
N SER A 287 15.94 -16.07 6.05
CA SER A 287 15.38 -16.10 7.41
C SER A 287 15.40 -14.72 8.09
N ASN A 288 16.40 -13.89 7.78
CA ASN A 288 16.53 -12.53 8.31
C ASN A 288 15.76 -11.48 7.49
N LYS A 289 15.40 -11.76 6.24
CA LYS A 289 14.48 -10.93 5.44
C LYS A 289 13.06 -10.89 6.01
N VAL A 290 12.66 -11.92 6.77
CA VAL A 290 11.27 -12.14 7.20
C VAL A 290 10.97 -11.61 8.62
N ASN A 291 11.97 -11.18 9.41
CA ASN A 291 11.74 -10.84 10.82
C ASN A 291 12.01 -9.37 11.23
N ARG A 292 10.91 -8.69 11.58
CA ARG A 292 10.72 -7.68 12.65
C ARG A 292 11.02 -6.18 12.45
N ARG A 293 10.90 -5.64 11.24
CA ARG A 293 10.20 -4.33 11.08
C ARG A 293 9.19 -4.44 9.95
N ARG A 294 7.91 -4.44 10.33
CA ARG A 294 6.77 -4.47 9.42
C ARG A 294 6.87 -3.24 8.51
N LEU A 295 6.69 -3.41 7.20
CA LEU A 295 6.39 -2.28 6.31
C LEU A 295 5.27 -1.46 6.98
N PRO A 296 5.34 -0.11 6.99
CA PRO A 296 4.30 0.70 7.60
C PRO A 296 2.93 0.29 7.06
N ASP A 297 1.96 0.02 7.96
CA ASP A 297 0.62 -0.44 7.57
C ASP A 297 -0.12 0.61 6.70
N ASN A 298 0.44 1.83 6.59
CA ASN A 298 -0.09 2.97 5.83
C ASN A 298 0.60 3.25 4.49
N LEU A 299 1.46 2.35 3.97
CA LEU A 299 2.00 2.52 2.62
C LEU A 299 0.86 2.65 1.60
N GLN A 300 0.96 3.68 0.77
CA GLN A 300 -0.01 3.96 -0.26
C GLN A 300 0.24 3.05 -1.45
N THR A 301 -0.83 2.51 -2.04
CA THR A 301 -0.72 1.77 -3.29
C THR A 301 -0.44 2.73 -4.43
N VAL A 302 0.66 2.47 -5.14
CA VAL A 302 1.10 3.26 -6.29
C VAL A 302 1.15 2.35 -7.53
N PRO A 303 0.69 2.81 -8.71
CA PRO A 303 0.85 2.06 -9.96
C PRO A 303 2.33 1.74 -10.22
N LYS A 304 2.63 0.53 -10.72
CA LYS A 304 4.00 0.01 -10.94
C LYS A 304 4.93 0.95 -11.73
N MET A 305 4.38 1.84 -12.55
CA MET A 305 5.13 2.73 -13.45
C MET A 305 5.21 4.19 -12.97
N ALA A 306 4.67 4.52 -11.79
CA ALA A 306 4.63 5.89 -11.30
C ALA A 306 6.02 6.53 -11.08
N MET A 307 7.05 5.70 -10.85
CA MET A 307 8.39 6.19 -10.52
C MET A 307 9.14 6.86 -11.69
N SER A 308 8.77 6.57 -12.94
CA SER A 308 9.45 7.12 -14.12
C SER A 308 8.78 8.37 -14.71
N LEU A 309 7.60 8.75 -14.19
CA LEU A 309 6.74 9.77 -14.80
C LEU A 309 7.14 11.21 -14.43
N HIS A 310 7.69 11.39 -13.23
CA HIS A 310 8.06 12.69 -12.68
C HIS A 310 9.34 12.61 -11.84
N SER A 311 10.35 11.85 -12.27
CA SER A 311 11.61 11.66 -11.53
C SER A 311 12.24 12.98 -11.08
N ASP A 312 12.26 13.98 -11.97
CA ASP A 312 12.95 15.23 -11.72
C ASP A 312 12.20 16.10 -10.69
N LEU A 313 10.87 16.19 -10.84
CA LEU A 313 10.01 16.91 -9.89
C LEU A 313 9.96 16.20 -8.53
N LEU A 314 9.97 14.87 -8.52
CA LEU A 314 10.04 14.07 -7.31
C LEU A 314 11.33 14.37 -6.53
N VAL A 315 12.49 14.36 -7.20
CA VAL A 315 13.79 14.70 -6.58
C VAL A 315 13.82 16.16 -6.09
N GLU A 316 13.25 17.09 -6.86
CA GLU A 316 13.19 18.50 -6.47
C GLU A 316 12.31 18.72 -5.23
N VAL A 317 11.09 18.18 -5.23
CA VAL A 317 10.16 18.26 -4.11
C VAL A 317 10.73 17.57 -2.87
N GLN A 318 11.40 16.44 -3.02
CA GLN A 318 12.10 15.76 -1.92
C GLN A 318 13.16 16.62 -1.28
N LYS A 319 13.98 17.29 -2.09
CA LYS A 319 15.02 18.18 -1.58
C LYS A 319 14.38 19.29 -0.75
N ILE A 320 13.31 19.91 -1.25
CA ILE A 320 12.59 20.97 -0.53
C ILE A 320 11.89 20.43 0.71
N LEU A 321 11.27 19.25 0.68
CA LEU A 321 10.71 18.63 1.88
C LEU A 321 11.78 18.27 2.91
N ARG A 322 13.06 18.09 2.53
CA ARG A 322 14.14 17.83 3.50
C ARG A 322 14.81 19.12 4.00
N THR A 323 14.84 20.20 3.22
CA THR A 323 15.62 21.43 3.55
C THR A 323 14.82 22.74 3.61
N GLY A 324 13.58 22.74 3.14
CA GLY A 324 12.75 23.93 2.89
C GLY A 324 11.54 24.05 3.83
N PRO A 325 10.47 24.77 3.43
CA PRO A 325 9.34 25.08 4.30
C PRO A 325 8.57 23.83 4.75
N ALA A 326 7.81 23.98 5.83
CA ALA A 326 7.05 22.88 6.41
C ALA A 326 5.99 22.33 5.43
N ALA A 327 5.40 23.17 4.57
CA ALA A 327 4.32 22.77 3.65
C ALA A 327 4.73 22.88 2.16
N VAL A 328 4.43 21.82 1.40
CA VAL A 328 4.57 21.77 -0.06
C VAL A 328 3.21 21.46 -0.69
N ALA A 329 2.88 22.19 -1.75
CA ALA A 329 1.66 21.99 -2.51
C ALA A 329 1.94 21.53 -3.94
N LEU A 330 1.27 20.47 -4.37
CA LEU A 330 1.27 19.98 -5.74
C LEU A 330 -0.02 20.45 -6.42
N CYS A 331 0.09 21.38 -7.37
CA CYS A 331 -1.03 22.00 -8.07
C CYS A 331 -1.04 21.60 -9.55
N GLY A 332 -2.22 21.50 -10.16
CA GLY A 332 -2.32 21.16 -11.58
C GLY A 332 -3.66 20.56 -12.00
N MET A 333 -3.82 20.31 -13.29
CA MET A 333 -5.05 19.79 -13.88
C MET A 333 -5.45 18.41 -13.31
N GLY A 334 -6.73 18.09 -13.35
CA GLY A 334 -7.21 16.74 -13.05
C GLY A 334 -6.54 15.66 -13.91
N GLY A 335 -6.18 14.51 -13.33
CA GLY A 335 -5.60 13.38 -14.06
C GLY A 335 -4.11 13.52 -14.41
N VAL A 336 -3.45 14.62 -14.02
CA VAL A 336 -2.03 14.87 -14.31
C VAL A 336 -1.04 14.09 -13.43
N GLY A 337 -1.52 13.40 -12.40
CA GLY A 337 -0.68 12.55 -11.53
C GLY A 337 -0.29 13.14 -10.16
N LYS A 338 -0.91 14.24 -9.71
CA LYS A 338 -0.65 14.85 -8.39
C LYS A 338 -0.77 13.86 -7.23
N THR A 339 -1.89 13.16 -7.13
CA THR A 339 -2.13 12.14 -6.09
C THR A 339 -1.10 11.02 -6.16
N THR A 340 -0.73 10.59 -7.37
CA THR A 340 0.31 9.58 -7.58
C THR A 340 1.66 10.06 -7.06
N LEU A 341 2.03 11.31 -7.34
CA LEU A 341 3.26 11.93 -6.85
C LEU A 341 3.25 12.09 -5.32
N ALA A 342 2.13 12.53 -4.74
CA ALA A 342 1.97 12.63 -3.29
C ALA A 342 2.10 11.27 -2.58
N LYS A 343 1.54 10.20 -3.17
CA LYS A 343 1.70 8.83 -2.65
C LYS A 343 3.14 8.33 -2.74
N LEU A 344 3.85 8.61 -3.84
CA LEU A 344 5.27 8.28 -3.98
C LEU A 344 6.12 9.00 -2.94
N LEU A 345 5.94 10.32 -2.81
CA LEU A 345 6.63 11.13 -1.79
C LEU A 345 6.32 10.63 -0.39
N PHE A 346 5.06 10.30 -0.11
CA PHE A 346 4.66 9.74 1.19
C PHE A 346 5.36 8.41 1.47
N ASN A 347 5.31 7.45 0.52
CA ASN A 347 5.91 6.13 0.71
C ASN A 347 7.43 6.20 0.91
N GLU A 348 8.10 7.15 0.26
CA GLU A 348 9.53 7.35 0.45
C GLU A 348 9.85 8.01 1.79
N LEU A 349 9.08 9.03 2.18
CA LEU A 349 9.37 9.86 3.34
C LEU A 349 8.77 9.34 4.64
N CYS A 350 7.71 8.53 4.64
CA CYS A 350 6.95 8.15 5.85
C CYS A 350 7.85 7.53 6.93
N ALA A 351 8.73 6.66 6.47
CA ALA A 351 10.06 6.37 6.96
C ALA A 351 10.71 7.27 8.03
N GLU A 352 10.88 8.54 7.68
CA GLU A 352 11.73 9.51 8.36
C GLU A 352 10.99 10.18 9.53
N TYR A 353 9.68 9.92 9.67
CA TYR A 353 8.78 10.58 10.61
C TYR A 353 8.17 9.61 11.61
N GLU A 354 8.07 10.02 12.87
CA GLU A 354 7.49 9.21 13.94
C GLU A 354 5.98 9.04 13.76
N TYR A 355 5.31 10.11 13.33
CA TYR A 355 3.90 10.12 12.99
C TYR A 355 3.68 10.34 11.51
N THR A 356 2.75 9.57 10.95
CA THR A 356 2.46 9.59 9.53
C THR A 356 0.96 9.47 9.30
N CYS A 357 0.43 10.30 8.40
CA CYS A 357 -0.99 10.27 8.06
C CYS A 357 -1.19 10.67 6.59
N PHE A 358 -1.93 9.84 5.85
CA PHE A 358 -2.33 10.13 4.48
C PHE A 358 -3.85 10.19 4.41
N ILE A 359 -4.39 11.36 4.10
CA ILE A 359 -5.83 11.59 3.93
C ILE A 359 -6.15 11.71 2.44
N PRO A 360 -6.73 10.66 1.82
CA PRO A 360 -7.16 10.71 0.43
C PRO A 360 -8.45 11.52 0.29
N ARG A 361 -8.59 12.26 -0.83
CA ARG A 361 -9.83 12.92 -1.26
C ARG A 361 -10.45 13.81 -0.19
N CYS A 362 -9.76 14.89 0.15
CA CYS A 362 -10.21 15.83 1.16
C CYS A 362 -11.54 16.49 0.78
N THR A 363 -11.81 16.66 -0.51
CA THR A 363 -13.09 17.12 -1.08
C THR A 363 -14.33 16.37 -0.59
N ASP A 364 -14.21 15.13 -0.07
CA ASP A 364 -15.33 14.40 0.53
C ASP A 364 -15.79 14.99 1.89
N MET A 365 -14.97 15.84 2.51
CA MET A 365 -15.21 16.44 3.82
C MET A 365 -15.58 17.91 3.67
N LYS A 366 -16.59 18.37 4.40
CA LYS A 366 -17.16 19.72 4.18
C LYS A 366 -16.66 20.76 5.18
N ASN A 367 -16.18 20.32 6.33
CA ASN A 367 -15.77 21.19 7.43
C ASN A 367 -14.50 20.67 8.11
N THR A 368 -13.88 21.55 8.90
CA THR A 368 -12.63 21.28 9.61
C THR A 368 -12.73 20.10 10.58
N LYS A 369 -13.90 19.90 11.21
CA LYS A 369 -14.10 18.82 12.20
C LYS A 369 -14.11 17.43 11.56
N GLU A 370 -14.72 17.29 10.38
CA GLU A 370 -14.74 16.02 9.63
C GLU A 370 -13.31 15.58 9.24
N ILE A 371 -12.47 16.54 8.84
CA ILE A 371 -11.06 16.27 8.53
C ILE A 371 -10.29 15.90 9.78
N GLU A 372 -10.50 16.62 10.88
CA GLU A 372 -9.87 16.33 12.16
C GLU A 372 -10.19 14.90 12.64
N ASP A 373 -11.47 14.52 12.63
CA ASP A 373 -11.91 13.15 12.98
C ASP A 373 -11.27 12.11 12.04
N LYS A 374 -11.14 12.43 10.75
CA LYS A 374 -10.52 11.55 9.77
C LYS A 374 -9.01 11.38 10.00
N VAL A 375 -8.30 12.47 10.30
CA VAL A 375 -6.88 12.46 10.68
C VAL A 375 -6.66 11.64 11.94
N ASN A 376 -7.47 11.89 12.98
CA ASN A 376 -7.40 11.16 14.24
C ASN A 376 -7.58 9.65 14.06
N SER A 377 -8.52 9.23 13.21
CA SER A 377 -8.78 7.80 12.95
C SER A 377 -7.77 7.14 12.01
N SER A 378 -7.00 7.93 11.24
CA SER A 378 -6.06 7.45 10.21
C SER A 378 -4.59 7.67 10.58
N MET A 379 -4.32 8.12 11.80
CA MET A 379 -2.97 8.41 12.30
C MET A 379 -2.19 7.12 12.56
N HIS A 380 -0.91 7.13 12.19
CA HIS A 380 0.02 6.06 12.46
C HIS A 380 1.21 6.58 13.28
N HIS A 381 1.66 5.77 14.24
CA HIS A 381 2.88 6.00 15.01
C HIS A 381 3.84 4.84 14.75
N LEU A 382 5.06 5.15 14.31
CA LEU A 382 6.11 4.19 13.95
C LEU A 382 5.59 3.06 13.04
N GLY A 383 4.74 3.43 12.07
CA GLY A 383 4.15 2.53 11.07
C GLY A 383 2.95 1.69 11.54
N LYS A 384 2.47 1.87 12.78
CA LYS A 384 1.28 1.18 13.30
C LYS A 384 0.10 2.15 13.44
N GLN A 385 -1.09 1.73 13.02
CA GLN A 385 -2.29 2.54 13.18
C GLN A 385 -2.66 2.67 14.68
N LEU A 386 -2.94 3.90 15.13
CA LEU A 386 -3.44 4.14 16.47
C LEU A 386 -4.88 3.61 16.59
N THR A 387 -5.09 2.56 17.39
CA THR A 387 -6.42 2.01 17.65
C THR A 387 -7.11 2.79 18.77
N GLN A 388 -8.43 2.99 18.66
CA GLN A 388 -9.23 3.63 19.70
C GLN A 388 -9.12 2.82 21.01
N GLY A 389 -8.33 3.30 21.97
CA GLY A 389 -8.34 2.79 23.35
C GLY A 389 -7.02 2.85 24.12
N VAL A 390 -5.85 2.90 23.48
CA VAL A 390 -4.56 2.73 24.20
C VAL A 390 -3.66 3.97 24.14
N GLU A 391 -3.65 4.72 23.03
CA GLU A 391 -2.92 6.00 22.91
C GLU A 391 -3.75 6.94 22.01
N LYS A 392 -4.20 8.08 22.54
CA LYS A 392 -4.98 9.06 21.77
C LYS A 392 -4.00 10.06 21.15
N TRP A 393 -4.03 10.18 19.82
CA TRP A 393 -3.32 11.26 19.13
C TRP A 393 -3.83 12.61 19.63
N ASN A 394 -2.89 13.48 20.01
CA ASN A 394 -3.18 14.84 20.40
C ASN A 394 -2.16 15.78 19.71
N PRO A 395 -2.61 16.74 18.89
CA PRO A 395 -1.72 17.67 18.19
C PRO A 395 -0.80 18.48 19.13
N THR A 396 -1.18 18.67 20.40
CA THR A 396 -0.36 19.41 21.38
C THR A 396 0.77 18.59 22.02
N ASP A 397 0.73 17.26 21.90
CA ASP A 397 1.66 16.35 22.59
C ASP A 397 2.95 16.12 21.76
N LEU A 398 3.05 16.75 20.59
CA LEU A 398 4.11 16.55 19.61
C LEU A 398 5.41 17.31 19.89
N ARG A 399 5.55 17.91 21.08
CA ARG A 399 6.80 18.57 21.46
C ARG A 399 7.93 17.53 21.45
N GLN A 400 8.87 17.69 20.51
CA GLN A 400 10.01 16.80 20.22
C GLN A 400 9.78 15.62 19.25
N GLN A 401 8.60 15.52 18.61
CA GLN A 401 8.25 14.45 17.66
C GLN A 401 8.13 14.97 16.21
N THR A 402 8.18 14.09 15.21
CA THR A 402 8.10 14.45 13.77
C THR A 402 6.83 13.90 13.10
N LEU A 403 6.15 14.75 12.31
CA LEU A 403 4.93 14.42 11.58
C LEU A 403 5.10 14.57 10.07
N LEU A 404 4.70 13.56 9.30
CA LEU A 404 4.43 13.66 7.87
C LEU A 404 2.92 13.54 7.63
N LEU A 405 2.29 14.62 7.17
CA LEU A 405 0.86 14.67 6.87
C LEU A 405 0.62 14.97 5.39
N VAL A 406 -0.22 14.17 4.74
CA VAL A 406 -0.66 14.40 3.36
C VAL A 406 -2.16 14.65 3.32
N LEU A 407 -2.56 15.79 2.76
CA LEU A 407 -3.96 16.12 2.46
C LEU A 407 -4.14 16.16 0.94
N ASP A 408 -4.70 15.08 0.38
CA ASP A 408 -4.88 14.92 -1.06
C ASP A 408 -6.24 15.47 -1.51
N ASP A 409 -6.24 16.24 -2.61
CA ASP A 409 -7.40 16.87 -3.26
C ASP A 409 -8.15 17.84 -2.32
N ILE A 410 -7.48 18.92 -1.91
CA ILE A 410 -8.11 20.03 -1.19
C ILE A 410 -8.75 21.04 -2.16
N ASP A 411 -9.93 21.55 -1.81
CA ASP A 411 -10.73 22.42 -2.69
C ASP A 411 -11.41 23.61 -1.98
N ASN A 412 -11.27 23.75 -0.65
CA ASN A 412 -11.94 24.81 0.10
C ASN A 412 -11.09 25.38 1.25
N GLY A 413 -11.53 26.53 1.77
CA GLY A 413 -10.83 27.24 2.85
C GLY A 413 -10.84 26.51 4.20
N SER A 414 -11.82 25.65 4.48
CA SER A 414 -11.89 24.88 5.72
C SER A 414 -10.74 23.88 5.84
N HIS A 415 -10.33 23.28 4.70
CA HIS A 415 -9.20 22.34 4.63
C HIS A 415 -7.88 23.06 4.90
N VAL A 416 -7.76 24.28 4.37
CA VAL A 416 -6.60 25.14 4.57
C VAL A 416 -6.51 25.61 6.01
N ALA A 417 -7.62 26.05 6.60
CA ALA A 417 -7.68 26.47 8.01
C ALA A 417 -7.29 25.34 8.96
N PHE A 418 -7.73 24.11 8.69
CA PHE A 418 -7.30 22.94 9.45
C PHE A 418 -5.79 22.72 9.39
N LEU A 419 -5.19 22.81 8.19
CA LEU A 419 -3.75 22.65 8.03
C LEU A 419 -2.99 23.75 8.78
N GLN A 420 -3.44 25.01 8.70
CA GLN A 420 -2.85 26.13 9.44
C GLN A 420 -2.92 25.88 10.96
N ASP A 421 -4.05 25.39 11.47
CA ASP A 421 -4.22 25.06 12.88
C ASP A 421 -3.26 23.94 13.33
N ILE A 422 -3.08 22.89 12.53
CA ILE A 422 -2.08 21.85 12.81
C ILE A 422 -0.66 22.41 12.79
N VAL A 423 -0.32 23.23 11.79
CA VAL A 423 1.01 23.85 11.67
C VAL A 423 1.29 24.75 12.87
N LEU A 424 0.32 25.53 13.35
CA LEU A 424 0.44 26.40 14.51
C LEU A 424 0.59 25.62 15.83
N LYS A 425 -0.10 24.48 15.97
CA LYS A 425 -0.03 23.63 17.16
C LYS A 425 1.24 22.78 17.21
N ASN A 426 1.82 22.46 16.05
CA ASN A 426 3.08 21.75 15.89
C ASN A 426 4.25 22.71 15.72
N ASP A 427 4.89 23.11 16.83
CA ASP A 427 6.10 23.94 16.86
C ASP A 427 7.38 23.21 16.33
N CYS A 428 7.19 22.15 15.52
CA CYS A 428 8.26 21.25 15.10
C CYS A 428 8.83 21.68 13.74
N ALA A 429 10.05 22.23 13.76
CA ALA A 429 10.85 22.54 12.56
C ALA A 429 11.08 21.31 11.63
N ASN A 430 10.83 20.09 12.12
CA ASN A 430 11.08 18.83 11.43
C ASN A 430 9.82 18.14 10.90
N SER A 431 8.63 18.71 11.05
CA SER A 431 7.40 18.15 10.47
C SER A 431 7.19 18.65 9.04
N ARG A 432 6.57 17.82 8.18
CA ARG A 432 6.30 18.14 6.78
C ARG A 432 4.86 17.85 6.38
N TYR A 433 4.34 18.72 5.53
CA TYR A 433 2.96 18.71 5.07
C TYR A 433 2.96 18.71 3.54
N ILE A 434 2.27 17.75 2.93
CA ILE A 434 2.09 17.69 1.48
C ILE A 434 0.61 17.88 1.19
N VAL A 435 0.28 18.83 0.32
CA VAL A 435 -1.10 19.03 -0.14
C VAL A 435 -1.19 18.86 -1.65
N THR A 436 -2.30 18.34 -2.15
CA THR A 436 -2.59 18.37 -3.59
C THR A 436 -3.87 19.15 -3.85
N CYS A 437 -3.87 20.01 -4.88
CA CYS A 437 -5.04 20.81 -5.24
C CYS A 437 -5.12 21.04 -6.76
N ARG A 438 -6.26 21.58 -7.21
CA ARG A 438 -6.47 21.98 -8.61
C ARG A 438 -6.41 23.50 -8.80
N ASP A 439 -6.95 24.22 -7.83
CA ASP A 439 -6.97 25.68 -7.84
C ASP A 439 -5.90 26.21 -6.89
N ARG A 440 -4.98 26.99 -7.46
CA ARG A 440 -3.88 27.62 -6.74
C ARG A 440 -4.37 28.70 -5.79
N ASN A 441 -5.51 29.34 -6.07
CA ASN A 441 -6.01 30.47 -5.27
C ASN A 441 -6.37 30.06 -3.84
N ILE A 442 -6.75 28.80 -3.65
CA ILE A 442 -7.07 28.24 -2.33
C ILE A 442 -5.84 28.24 -1.42
N LEU A 443 -4.64 28.14 -2.00
CA LEU A 443 -3.37 28.11 -1.27
C LEU A 443 -2.84 29.49 -0.90
N ASN A 444 -3.48 30.59 -1.34
CA ASN A 444 -2.96 31.96 -1.10
C ASN A 444 -2.80 32.32 0.38
N SER A 445 -3.51 31.61 1.27
CA SER A 445 -3.41 31.78 2.72
C SER A 445 -2.41 30.84 3.38
N LEU A 446 -1.82 29.89 2.65
CA LEU A 446 -0.79 28.96 3.15
C LEU A 446 0.60 29.45 2.76
N ASP A 447 1.49 29.58 3.75
CA ASP A 447 2.92 29.73 3.51
C ASP A 447 3.49 28.38 3.04
N SER A 448 3.38 28.12 1.74
CA SER A 448 3.73 26.84 1.11
C SER A 448 4.48 27.01 -0.19
N CYS A 449 5.43 26.10 -0.47
CA CYS A 449 6.04 26.01 -1.79
C CYS A 449 5.09 25.29 -2.75
N VAL A 450 4.61 25.99 -3.78
CA VAL A 450 3.68 25.44 -4.77
C VAL A 450 4.45 24.97 -6.01
N PHE A 451 4.26 23.71 -6.38
CA PHE A 451 4.79 23.11 -7.60
C PHE A 451 3.67 22.80 -8.59
N ASP A 452 3.85 23.25 -9.82
CA ASP A 452 2.95 22.95 -10.92
C ASP A 452 3.31 21.59 -11.53
N VAL A 453 2.44 20.59 -11.34
CA VAL A 453 2.57 19.28 -11.97
C VAL A 453 2.17 19.40 -13.44
N LYS A 454 3.17 19.33 -14.32
CA LYS A 454 3.03 19.50 -15.77
C LYS A 454 2.63 18.20 -16.47
N PHE A 455 2.11 18.34 -17.69
CA PHE A 455 1.91 17.23 -18.61
C PHE A 455 3.24 16.52 -18.92
N LEU A 456 3.14 15.23 -19.25
CA LEU A 456 4.30 14.42 -19.63
C LEU A 456 4.85 14.87 -20.98
N ASN A 457 6.18 14.83 -21.11
CA ASN A 457 6.83 15.01 -22.40
C ASN A 457 6.53 13.79 -23.33
N PRO A 458 6.76 13.90 -24.65
CA PRO A 458 6.45 12.83 -25.59
C PRO A 458 7.15 11.49 -25.30
N GLU A 459 8.37 11.53 -24.77
CA GLU A 459 9.15 10.33 -24.45
C GLU A 459 8.54 9.57 -23.26
N SER A 460 8.32 10.28 -22.14
CA SER A 460 7.66 9.74 -20.94
C SER A 460 6.24 9.30 -21.24
N SER A 461 5.52 10.04 -22.09
CA SER A 461 4.17 9.67 -22.54
C SER A 461 4.17 8.35 -23.31
N THR A 462 5.15 8.17 -24.20
CA THR A 462 5.30 6.93 -24.98
C THR A 462 5.66 5.77 -24.07
N LYS A 463 6.62 5.94 -23.16
CA LYS A 463 6.99 4.91 -22.18
C LYS A 463 5.79 4.49 -21.32
N LEU A 464 5.02 5.46 -20.83
CA LEU A 464 3.82 5.18 -20.06
C LEU A 464 2.77 4.43 -20.88
N PHE A 465 2.45 4.92 -22.07
CA PHE A 465 1.48 4.26 -22.95
C PHE A 465 1.89 2.82 -23.28
N MET A 466 3.16 2.61 -23.65
CA MET A 466 3.69 1.28 -23.96
C MET A 466 3.58 0.33 -22.78
N SER A 467 3.74 0.82 -21.55
CA SER A 467 3.59 -0.03 -20.36
C SER A 467 2.19 -0.57 -20.15
N TYR A 468 1.16 0.19 -20.55
CA TYR A 468 -0.23 -0.22 -20.43
C TYR A 468 -0.67 -1.06 -21.63
N ALA A 469 -0.27 -0.66 -22.84
CA ALA A 469 -0.60 -1.37 -24.07
C ALA A 469 0.21 -2.67 -24.25
N PHE A 470 1.42 -2.75 -23.69
CA PHE A 470 2.34 -3.89 -23.81
C PHE A 470 3.04 -4.18 -22.47
N PRO A 471 2.31 -4.64 -21.43
CA PRO A 471 2.86 -4.86 -20.08
C PRO A 471 3.76 -6.10 -19.93
N TYR A 472 3.90 -6.90 -20.98
CA TYR A 472 4.81 -8.04 -21.06
C TYR A 472 6.02 -7.63 -21.93
N PRO A 473 7.18 -8.31 -21.85
CA PRO A 473 8.38 -8.00 -22.66
C PRO A 473 8.20 -8.28 -24.18
N THR A 474 6.98 -8.15 -24.68
CA THR A 474 6.60 -8.23 -26.09
C THR A 474 6.56 -6.83 -26.68
N GLU A 475 7.43 -6.55 -27.64
CA GLU A 475 7.35 -5.32 -28.44
C GLU A 475 6.06 -5.29 -29.29
N PRO A 476 5.54 -4.08 -29.61
CA PRO A 476 4.45 -3.96 -30.58
C PRO A 476 4.86 -4.62 -31.91
N SER A 477 3.93 -5.33 -32.54
CA SER A 477 4.17 -5.87 -33.88
C SER A 477 4.53 -4.73 -34.85
N PRO A 478 5.34 -4.99 -35.91
CA PRO A 478 5.75 -3.95 -36.85
C PRO A 478 4.58 -3.20 -37.50
N SER A 479 3.43 -3.85 -37.68
CA SER A 479 2.21 -3.23 -38.19
C SER A 479 1.54 -2.28 -37.18
N LEU A 480 1.66 -2.54 -35.88
CA LEU A 480 1.09 -1.71 -34.82
C LEU A 480 2.00 -0.58 -34.37
N ASN A 481 3.32 -0.76 -34.45
CA ASN A 481 4.31 0.21 -33.98
C ASN A 481 4.15 1.61 -34.62
N LYS A 482 3.68 1.68 -35.88
CA LYS A 482 3.41 2.95 -36.57
C LYS A 482 2.26 3.78 -35.97
N TRP A 483 1.38 3.16 -35.19
CA TRP A 483 0.21 3.83 -34.58
C TRP A 483 0.51 4.42 -33.21
N VAL A 484 1.48 3.85 -32.49
CA VAL A 484 1.84 4.31 -31.14
C VAL A 484 2.19 5.80 -31.09
N PRO A 485 3.13 6.35 -31.88
CA PRO A 485 3.45 7.77 -31.81
C PRO A 485 2.26 8.65 -32.22
N LYS A 486 1.37 8.17 -33.10
CA LYS A 486 0.17 8.91 -33.51
C LYS A 486 -0.83 9.01 -32.38
N ILE A 487 -1.14 7.90 -31.71
CA ILE A 487 -2.10 7.86 -30.58
C ILE A 487 -1.55 8.61 -29.37
N VAL A 488 -0.26 8.43 -29.03
CA VAL A 488 0.39 9.15 -27.91
C VAL A 488 0.35 10.65 -28.14
N ALA A 489 0.65 11.12 -29.35
CA ALA A 489 0.52 12.53 -29.73
C ALA A 489 -0.93 13.05 -29.64
N LYS A 490 -1.94 12.17 -29.63
CA LYS A 490 -3.33 12.57 -29.42
C LYS A 490 -3.75 12.69 -27.97
N CYS A 491 -3.04 12.04 -27.05
CA CYS A 491 -3.32 12.07 -25.61
C CYS A 491 -2.72 13.29 -24.89
N ASP A 492 -2.00 14.17 -25.61
CA ASP A 492 -1.44 15.45 -25.14
C ASP A 492 -0.67 15.37 -23.80
N GLY A 493 -0.02 14.24 -23.54
CA GLY A 493 0.82 14.03 -22.37
C GLY A 493 0.06 13.89 -21.04
N LEU A 494 -1.26 13.68 -21.05
CA LEU A 494 -2.01 13.43 -19.81
C LEU A 494 -1.90 11.96 -19.39
N PRO A 495 -1.33 11.65 -18.20
CA PRO A 495 -1.14 10.27 -17.73
C PRO A 495 -2.43 9.45 -17.74
N LEU A 496 -3.54 10.02 -17.26
CA LEU A 496 -4.82 9.32 -17.21
C LEU A 496 -5.34 8.91 -18.60
N THR A 497 -5.25 9.79 -19.60
CA THR A 497 -5.66 9.46 -20.97
C THR A 497 -4.76 8.37 -21.56
N LEU A 498 -3.44 8.45 -21.33
CA LEU A 498 -2.49 7.45 -21.80
C LEU A 498 -2.74 6.08 -21.17
N GLU A 499 -3.05 6.04 -19.87
CA GLU A 499 -3.41 4.83 -19.12
C GLU A 499 -4.69 4.20 -19.68
N VAL A 500 -5.77 4.97 -19.77
CA VAL A 500 -7.08 4.48 -20.22
C VAL A 500 -7.04 3.99 -21.68
N ILE A 501 -6.39 4.74 -22.58
CA ILE A 501 -6.27 4.36 -23.99
C ILE A 501 -5.28 3.20 -24.17
N GLY A 502 -4.13 3.22 -23.49
CA GLY A 502 -3.13 2.15 -23.55
C GLY A 502 -3.72 0.83 -23.07
N THR A 503 -4.43 0.86 -21.94
CA THR A 503 -5.09 -0.32 -21.38
C THR A 503 -6.19 -0.85 -22.30
N TYR A 504 -7.00 0.02 -22.92
CA TYR A 504 -7.99 -0.37 -23.93
C TYR A 504 -7.36 -1.14 -25.11
N LEU A 505 -6.17 -0.74 -25.54
CA LEU A 505 -5.46 -1.33 -26.67
C LEU A 505 -4.62 -2.57 -26.30
N LYS A 506 -4.43 -2.87 -25.01
CA LYS A 506 -3.55 -3.92 -24.48
C LYS A 506 -3.68 -5.30 -25.13
N THR A 507 -4.91 -5.68 -25.52
CA THR A 507 -5.20 -7.00 -26.11
C THR A 507 -5.62 -6.91 -27.58
N LYS A 508 -5.54 -5.73 -28.19
CA LYS A 508 -6.08 -5.47 -29.53
C LYS A 508 -5.00 -5.65 -30.59
N VAL A 509 -4.97 -6.83 -31.20
CA VAL A 509 -4.00 -7.18 -32.26
C VAL A 509 -4.40 -6.69 -33.66
N ARG A 510 -5.67 -6.32 -33.87
CA ARG A 510 -6.18 -5.88 -35.18
C ARG A 510 -5.87 -4.42 -35.43
N GLU A 511 -5.22 -4.14 -36.56
CA GLU A 511 -4.84 -2.79 -36.97
C GLU A 511 -6.05 -1.84 -37.14
N SER A 512 -7.19 -2.35 -37.60
CA SER A 512 -8.42 -1.55 -37.76
C SER A 512 -8.89 -0.91 -36.44
N ILE A 513 -8.72 -1.59 -35.31
CA ILE A 513 -9.13 -1.08 -33.99
C ILE A 513 -8.25 0.11 -33.58
N TRP A 514 -6.96 0.06 -33.88
CA TRP A 514 -6.02 1.16 -33.61
C TRP A 514 -6.32 2.38 -34.50
N MET A 515 -6.67 2.14 -35.76
CA MET A 515 -7.07 3.20 -36.70
C MET A 515 -8.37 3.89 -36.26
N GLU A 516 -9.41 3.13 -35.92
CA GLU A 516 -10.67 3.71 -35.43
C GLU A 516 -10.47 4.44 -34.09
N CYS A 517 -9.58 3.94 -33.22
CA CYS A 517 -9.24 4.60 -31.97
C CYS A 517 -8.59 5.97 -32.22
N LEU A 518 -7.65 6.03 -33.17
CA LEU A 518 -7.04 7.28 -33.59
C LEU A 518 -8.07 8.26 -34.18
N GLN A 519 -8.98 7.78 -35.03
CA GLN A 519 -10.04 8.62 -35.61
C GLN A 519 -10.96 9.21 -34.53
N ALA A 520 -11.37 8.41 -33.55
CA ALA A 520 -12.20 8.89 -32.44
C ALA A 520 -11.45 9.94 -31.59
N LEU A 521 -10.13 9.78 -31.40
CA LEU A 521 -9.29 10.76 -30.73
C LEU A 521 -9.09 12.03 -31.57
N ASP A 522 -9.09 11.93 -32.89
CA ASP A 522 -9.03 13.08 -33.81
C ASP A 522 -10.31 13.92 -33.72
N GLU A 523 -11.47 13.28 -33.76
CA GLU A 523 -12.77 13.95 -33.57
C GLU A 523 -12.86 14.63 -32.19
N ALA A 524 -12.25 14.02 -31.16
CA ALA A 524 -12.16 14.61 -29.82
C ALA A 524 -11.23 15.85 -29.75
N LYS A 525 -10.27 16.02 -30.69
CA LYS A 525 -9.35 17.16 -30.69
C LYS A 525 -9.96 18.46 -31.21
N ASP A 526 -11.02 18.39 -32.00
CA ASP A 526 -11.69 19.56 -32.58
C ASP A 526 -12.60 20.31 -31.59
N VAL A 527 -12.59 19.89 -30.33
CA VAL A 527 -13.36 20.50 -29.24
C VAL A 527 -12.65 21.75 -28.70
N GLY A 528 -13.30 22.91 -28.77
CA GLY A 528 -12.68 24.21 -28.51
C GLY A 528 -12.24 24.53 -27.08
N ARG A 529 -12.78 23.87 -26.04
CA ARG A 529 -12.38 24.06 -24.63
C ARG A 529 -11.52 22.90 -24.14
N LEU A 530 -10.43 23.21 -23.43
CA LEU A 530 -9.45 22.22 -22.93
C LEU A 530 -10.10 21.13 -22.06
N ASP A 531 -11.05 21.50 -21.19
CA ASP A 531 -11.78 20.54 -20.37
C ASP A 531 -12.70 19.64 -21.20
N ASP A 532 -13.45 20.20 -22.16
CA ASP A 532 -14.33 19.43 -23.05
C ASP A 532 -13.53 18.47 -23.94
N LYS A 533 -12.30 18.86 -24.33
CA LYS A 533 -11.36 17.99 -25.04
C LYS A 533 -10.91 16.80 -24.20
N LEU A 534 -10.57 17.02 -22.91
CA LEU A 534 -10.27 15.91 -22.00
C LEU A 534 -11.47 14.97 -21.87
N TRP A 535 -12.67 15.52 -21.73
CA TRP A 535 -13.90 14.72 -21.65
C TRP A 535 -14.12 13.87 -22.89
N ALA A 536 -13.92 14.44 -24.08
CA ALA A 536 -14.05 13.71 -25.34
C ALA A 536 -13.02 12.58 -25.48
N GLN A 537 -11.77 12.81 -25.04
CA GLN A 537 -10.73 11.78 -25.06
C GLN A 537 -11.03 10.61 -24.12
N LEU A 538 -11.44 10.89 -22.88
CA LEU A 538 -11.81 9.83 -21.91
C LEU A 538 -13.07 9.07 -22.34
N ARG A 539 -13.99 9.74 -23.04
CA ARG A 539 -15.22 9.15 -23.57
C ARG A 539 -14.95 8.05 -24.61
N VAL A 540 -13.83 8.10 -25.35
CA VAL A 540 -13.48 7.09 -26.36
C VAL A 540 -13.50 5.67 -25.78
N SER A 541 -12.95 5.47 -24.59
CA SER A 541 -12.94 4.14 -23.95
C SER A 541 -14.31 3.74 -23.42
N TYR A 542 -15.12 4.69 -22.95
CA TYR A 542 -16.50 4.44 -22.53
C TYR A 542 -17.40 4.06 -23.72
N ASP A 543 -17.33 4.76 -24.84
CA ASP A 543 -18.20 4.53 -26.00
C ASP A 543 -18.01 3.14 -26.61
N ARG A 544 -16.86 2.51 -26.38
CA ARG A 544 -16.51 1.17 -26.86
C ARG A 544 -16.83 0.04 -25.87
N LEU A 545 -17.35 0.37 -24.69
CA LEU A 545 -17.90 -0.62 -23.75
C LEU A 545 -19.17 -1.27 -24.30
N GLY A 546 -19.42 -2.51 -23.87
CA GLY A 546 -20.71 -3.16 -24.08
C GLY A 546 -21.83 -2.44 -23.32
N SER A 547 -23.08 -2.74 -23.66
CA SER A 547 -24.24 -2.03 -23.10
C SER A 547 -24.35 -2.19 -21.58
N GLN A 548 -23.99 -3.36 -21.04
CA GLN A 548 -24.07 -3.64 -19.60
C GLN A 548 -22.92 -2.98 -18.82
N GLU A 549 -21.71 -3.01 -19.36
CA GLU A 549 -20.53 -2.36 -18.79
C GLU A 549 -20.74 -0.84 -18.71
N LYS A 550 -21.37 -0.24 -19.73
CA LYS A 550 -21.74 1.18 -19.72
C LYS A 550 -22.66 1.50 -18.56
N GLU A 551 -23.71 0.71 -18.36
CA GLU A 551 -24.67 0.96 -17.28
C GLU A 551 -24.01 0.81 -15.90
N ILE A 552 -23.17 -0.22 -15.70
CA ILE A 552 -22.40 -0.40 -14.46
C ILE A 552 -21.43 0.76 -14.21
N PHE A 553 -20.73 1.24 -15.25
CA PHE A 553 -19.84 2.39 -15.13
C PHE A 553 -20.62 3.65 -14.71
N LEU A 554 -21.78 3.90 -15.32
CA LEU A 554 -22.62 5.05 -14.97
C LEU A 554 -23.15 4.95 -13.53
N ASP A 555 -23.60 3.77 -13.10
CA ASP A 555 -24.07 3.55 -11.72
C ASP A 555 -22.93 3.70 -10.70
N ALA A 556 -21.76 3.16 -11.02
CA ALA A 556 -20.55 3.29 -10.22
C ALA A 556 -20.12 4.76 -10.07
N ALA A 557 -20.20 5.55 -11.16
CA ALA A 557 -19.81 6.96 -11.16
C ALA A 557 -20.81 7.89 -10.47
N SER A 558 -22.11 7.62 -10.64
CA SER A 558 -23.18 8.51 -10.17
C SER A 558 -23.68 8.15 -8.78
N PHE A 559 -24.27 6.97 -8.60
CA PHE A 559 -24.95 6.60 -7.36
C PHE A 559 -24.01 6.00 -6.32
N PHE A 560 -23.14 5.07 -6.73
CA PHE A 560 -22.28 4.35 -5.77
C PHE A 560 -20.98 5.09 -5.43
N SER A 561 -20.57 6.07 -6.25
CA SER A 561 -19.38 6.88 -5.99
C SER A 561 -19.56 7.75 -4.75
N ASN A 562 -18.54 7.80 -3.89
CA ASN A 562 -18.49 8.56 -2.63
C ASN A 562 -19.70 8.33 -1.70
N SER A 563 -20.33 7.17 -1.81
CA SER A 563 -21.47 6.79 -0.97
C SER A 563 -21.05 5.90 0.20
N SER A 564 -21.94 5.75 1.18
CA SER A 564 -21.79 4.78 2.28
C SER A 564 -21.97 3.31 1.85
N TRP A 565 -22.10 3.04 0.55
CA TRP A 565 -22.27 1.70 -0.03
C TRP A 565 -20.91 1.06 -0.35
N LYS A 566 -20.82 -0.26 -0.14
CA LYS A 566 -19.63 -1.03 -0.52
C LYS A 566 -19.88 -1.70 -1.87
N LEU A 567 -18.80 -2.19 -2.48
CA LEU A 567 -18.86 -2.86 -3.77
C LEU A 567 -19.83 -4.05 -3.77
N ARG A 568 -19.97 -4.81 -2.67
CA ARG A 568 -20.92 -5.92 -2.59
C ARG A 568 -22.38 -5.51 -2.78
N GLU A 569 -22.80 -4.37 -2.23
CA GLU A 569 -24.18 -3.90 -2.37
C GLU A 569 -24.45 -3.48 -3.82
N ALA A 570 -23.53 -2.74 -4.44
CA ALA A 570 -23.61 -2.39 -5.86
C ALA A 570 -23.69 -3.63 -6.76
N LYS A 571 -22.78 -4.59 -6.52
CA LYS A 571 -22.73 -5.86 -7.22
C LYS A 571 -24.01 -6.68 -7.06
N ALA A 572 -24.62 -6.72 -5.88
CA ALA A 572 -25.91 -7.38 -5.68
C ALA A 572 -26.99 -6.77 -6.59
N CYS A 573 -27.02 -5.44 -6.69
CA CYS A 573 -27.95 -4.75 -7.58
C CYS A 573 -27.70 -5.05 -9.07
N TRP A 574 -26.44 -4.95 -9.51
CA TRP A 574 -26.06 -5.21 -10.90
C TRP A 574 -26.34 -6.65 -11.33
N ARG A 575 -26.33 -7.61 -10.41
CA ARG A 575 -26.74 -9.00 -10.71
C ARG A 575 -28.19 -9.07 -11.15
N VAL A 576 -29.07 -8.31 -10.50
CA VAL A 576 -30.51 -8.27 -10.82
C VAL A 576 -30.75 -7.45 -12.09
N LEU A 577 -30.07 -6.32 -12.23
CA LEU A 577 -30.32 -5.37 -13.32
C LEU A 577 -29.66 -5.75 -14.65
N TYR A 578 -28.43 -6.26 -14.61
CA TYR A 578 -27.58 -6.45 -15.79
C TYR A 578 -27.13 -7.91 -16.00
N GLY A 579 -27.14 -8.75 -14.96
CA GLY A 579 -26.61 -10.11 -15.03
C GLY A 579 -25.08 -10.15 -15.16
N TYR A 580 -24.46 -11.32 -14.96
CA TYR A 580 -23.00 -11.59 -15.05
C TYR A 580 -22.03 -10.64 -14.33
N LYS A 581 -22.48 -9.85 -13.35
CA LYS A 581 -21.81 -8.71 -12.68
C LYS A 581 -20.28 -8.72 -12.58
N ASP A 582 -19.69 -9.88 -12.29
CA ASP A 582 -18.26 -10.02 -11.99
C ASP A 582 -17.43 -9.91 -13.27
N ILE A 583 -17.95 -10.36 -14.42
CA ILE A 583 -17.31 -10.22 -15.73
C ILE A 583 -17.29 -8.76 -16.17
N GLN A 584 -18.42 -8.05 -16.04
CA GLN A 584 -18.47 -6.64 -16.45
C GLN A 584 -17.66 -5.75 -15.50
N TRP A 585 -17.73 -5.99 -14.18
CA TRP A 585 -16.89 -5.27 -13.22
C TRP A 585 -15.40 -5.52 -13.48
N GLN A 586 -15.00 -6.76 -13.75
CA GLN A 586 -13.63 -7.08 -14.12
C GLN A 586 -13.23 -6.37 -15.42
N THR A 587 -14.12 -6.26 -16.40
CA THR A 587 -13.86 -5.53 -17.64
C THR A 587 -13.58 -4.04 -17.38
N LEU A 588 -14.31 -3.41 -16.45
CA LEU A 588 -14.04 -2.02 -16.08
C LEU A 588 -12.70 -1.85 -15.35
N ILE A 589 -12.31 -2.81 -14.49
CA ILE A 589 -10.98 -2.85 -13.87
C ILE A 589 -9.90 -3.03 -14.93
N ASP A 590 -10.09 -4.01 -15.82
CA ASP A 590 -9.15 -4.36 -16.87
C ASP A 590 -8.92 -3.23 -17.87
N LEU A 591 -9.84 -2.25 -17.95
CA LEU A 591 -9.75 -1.03 -18.76
C LEU A 591 -9.29 0.19 -17.97
N SER A 592 -8.93 0.02 -16.69
CA SER A 592 -8.54 1.09 -15.76
C SER A 592 -9.61 2.19 -15.61
N LEU A 593 -10.89 1.83 -15.79
CA LEU A 593 -12.01 2.77 -15.62
C LEU A 593 -12.44 2.92 -14.16
N VAL A 594 -12.15 1.89 -13.35
CA VAL A 594 -12.38 1.82 -11.89
C VAL A 594 -11.20 1.12 -11.24
N TYR A 595 -10.99 1.32 -9.93
CA TYR A 595 -9.95 0.62 -9.19
C TYR A 595 -10.40 -0.78 -8.73
N ASP A 596 -9.45 -1.70 -8.66
CA ASP A 596 -9.67 -3.00 -8.03
C ASP A 596 -9.75 -2.85 -6.49
N VAL A 597 -10.94 -3.11 -5.96
CA VAL A 597 -11.25 -2.99 -4.53
C VAL A 597 -11.98 -4.23 -4.05
N THR A 598 -11.75 -4.59 -2.78
CA THR A 598 -12.46 -5.72 -2.17
C THR A 598 -13.94 -5.40 -1.96
N GLU A 599 -14.78 -6.44 -1.87
CA GLU A 599 -16.23 -6.31 -1.69
C GLU A 599 -16.65 -5.57 -0.40
N GLU A 600 -15.75 -5.44 0.56
CA GLU A 600 -15.96 -4.70 1.81
C GLU A 600 -15.62 -3.21 1.73
N LYS A 601 -14.97 -2.75 0.66
CA LYS A 601 -14.58 -1.35 0.44
C LYS A 601 -15.59 -0.63 -0.46
N SER A 602 -15.62 0.69 -0.37
CA SER A 602 -16.37 1.54 -1.30
C SER A 602 -15.78 1.46 -2.69
N ILE A 603 -16.61 1.62 -3.72
CA ILE A 603 -16.15 1.76 -5.10
C ILE A 603 -15.23 2.97 -5.20
N GLN A 604 -14.10 2.82 -5.91
CA GLN A 604 -13.17 3.88 -6.17
C GLN A 604 -12.92 3.99 -7.68
N MET A 605 -12.79 5.22 -8.17
CA MET A 605 -12.47 5.53 -9.55
C MET A 605 -11.73 6.87 -9.64
N HIS A 606 -11.05 7.14 -10.76
CA HIS A 606 -10.44 8.44 -10.98
C HIS A 606 -11.51 9.53 -11.01
N GLU A 607 -11.27 10.66 -10.34
CA GLU A 607 -12.26 11.74 -10.22
C GLU A 607 -12.66 12.32 -11.60
N GLN A 608 -11.75 12.31 -12.58
CA GLN A 608 -12.11 12.68 -13.95
C GLN A 608 -13.09 11.66 -14.52
N LEU A 609 -12.78 10.36 -14.54
CA LEU A 609 -13.69 9.33 -15.03
C LEU A 609 -15.05 9.32 -14.31
N ARG A 610 -15.06 9.61 -13.00
CA ARG A 610 -16.29 9.81 -12.23
C ARG A 610 -17.11 10.97 -12.79
N SER A 611 -16.49 12.15 -12.92
CA SER A 611 -17.12 13.35 -13.45
C SER A 611 -17.60 13.15 -14.90
N LEU A 612 -16.87 12.38 -15.73
CA LEU A 612 -17.34 11.95 -17.05
C LEU A 612 -18.63 11.12 -16.92
N GLY A 613 -18.60 10.10 -16.06
CA GLY A 613 -19.76 9.24 -15.81
C GLY A 613 -20.97 10.03 -15.30
N ILE A 614 -20.78 11.00 -14.40
CA ILE A 614 -21.83 11.92 -13.93
C ILE A 614 -22.37 12.78 -15.08
N ARG A 615 -21.50 13.34 -15.93
CA ARG A 615 -21.90 14.14 -17.10
C ARG A 615 -22.71 13.30 -18.10
N LEU A 616 -22.29 12.07 -18.35
CA LEU A 616 -23.01 11.12 -19.21
C LEU A 616 -24.33 10.66 -18.57
N ALA A 617 -24.37 10.53 -17.25
CA ALA A 617 -25.54 10.15 -16.47
C ALA A 617 -26.56 11.30 -16.25
N SER A 618 -26.15 12.55 -16.52
CA SER A 618 -26.97 13.77 -16.37
C SER A 618 -27.53 14.30 -17.69
N GLY A 619 -26.95 13.90 -18.83
CA GLY A 619 -27.39 14.32 -20.16
C GLY A 619 -28.72 13.68 -20.60
N TRP A 620 -29.74 14.51 -20.82
CA TRP A 620 -30.90 14.13 -21.63
C TRP A 620 -30.47 14.17 -23.10
N GLY A 621 -30.28 13.02 -23.76
CA GLY A 621 -29.92 13.08 -25.19
C GLY A 621 -29.55 11.80 -25.91
N THR A 622 -29.14 10.74 -25.24
CA THR A 622 -28.94 9.44 -25.91
C THR A 622 -29.42 8.30 -25.01
N GLY A 623 -30.73 8.27 -24.71
CA GLY A 623 -31.36 7.12 -24.04
C GLY A 623 -32.47 7.40 -23.01
N GLY A 624 -32.77 8.66 -22.65
CA GLY A 624 -33.93 9.00 -21.79
C GLY A 624 -33.90 8.41 -20.37
N ARG A 625 -32.77 8.55 -19.66
CA ARG A 625 -32.57 7.96 -18.33
C ARG A 625 -31.81 8.92 -17.41
N CYS A 626 -32.48 9.42 -16.37
CA CYS A 626 -31.88 10.34 -15.40
C CYS A 626 -31.42 9.56 -14.15
N ARG A 627 -30.10 9.48 -13.91
CA ARG A 627 -29.53 8.85 -12.71
C ARG A 627 -29.10 9.86 -11.64
N THR A 628 -29.13 11.15 -11.95
CA THR A 628 -28.66 12.21 -11.05
C THR A 628 -29.75 13.27 -10.86
N TRP A 629 -30.04 13.61 -9.61
CA TRP A 629 -30.95 14.71 -9.27
C TRP A 629 -30.15 16.01 -9.28
N THR A 630 -30.34 16.84 -10.31
CA THR A 630 -29.80 18.20 -10.36
C THR A 630 -30.96 19.19 -10.40
N PRO A 631 -30.78 20.46 -9.98
CA PRO A 631 -31.84 21.46 -10.04
C PRO A 631 -32.47 21.63 -11.44
N LYS A 632 -31.72 21.31 -12.50
CA LYS A 632 -32.18 21.34 -13.90
C LYS A 632 -33.16 20.21 -14.25
N ASN A 633 -33.15 19.12 -13.48
CA ASN A 633 -33.88 17.88 -13.76
C ASN A 633 -34.89 17.53 -12.64
N VAL A 634 -34.99 18.37 -11.59
CA VAL A 634 -35.95 18.24 -10.49
C VAL A 634 -37.28 18.88 -10.92
N PRO A 635 -38.44 18.19 -10.81
CA PRO A 635 -39.72 18.79 -11.14
C PRO A 635 -39.98 20.07 -10.33
N SER A 636 -40.48 21.12 -10.98
CA SER A 636 -40.69 22.47 -10.40
C SER A 636 -41.55 22.48 -9.12
N ARG A 637 -42.43 21.49 -8.98
CA ARG A 637 -43.19 21.17 -7.76
C ARG A 637 -42.30 21.01 -6.51
N PHE A 638 -41.08 20.52 -6.68
CA PHE A 638 -40.08 20.37 -5.61
C PHE A 638 -39.12 21.57 -5.52
N ASN A 639 -39.32 22.61 -6.33
CA ASN A 639 -38.45 23.79 -6.43
C ASN A 639 -38.98 24.97 -5.59
N SER A 640 -39.72 24.69 -4.51
CA SER A 640 -40.26 25.74 -3.61
C SER A 640 -39.13 26.40 -2.82
N SER A 641 -39.30 27.65 -2.40
CA SER A 641 -38.36 28.37 -1.53
C SER A 641 -38.14 27.70 -0.15
N ASN A 642 -38.93 26.68 0.19
CA ASN A 642 -38.80 25.84 1.39
C ASN A 642 -38.07 24.51 1.12
N TYR A 643 -37.68 24.22 -0.12
CA TYR A 643 -36.90 23.05 -0.49
C TYR A 643 -35.41 23.39 -0.38
N ASN A 644 -34.70 22.69 0.50
CA ASN A 644 -33.31 22.98 0.80
C ASN A 644 -32.41 22.29 -0.23
N GLU A 645 -31.75 23.07 -1.09
CA GLU A 645 -30.84 22.62 -2.17
C GLU A 645 -29.71 21.68 -1.69
N SER A 646 -29.50 21.56 -0.39
CA SER A 646 -28.56 20.63 0.25
C SER A 646 -28.91 19.14 0.16
N ILE A 647 -30.10 18.77 -0.36
CA ILE A 647 -30.64 17.38 -0.32
C ILE A 647 -30.26 16.54 -1.55
N ALA A 648 -29.77 17.16 -2.63
CA ALA A 648 -29.09 16.47 -3.71
C ALA A 648 -27.61 16.86 -3.65
N GLU A 649 -26.69 15.90 -3.54
CA GLU A 649 -25.26 16.22 -3.58
C GLU A 649 -24.92 16.90 -4.91
N GLY A 650 -24.78 18.23 -4.85
CA GLY A 650 -24.46 19.08 -5.97
C GLY A 650 -22.95 19.25 -6.16
N GLN A 651 -22.56 19.38 -7.42
CA GLN A 651 -21.51 20.30 -7.84
C GLN A 651 -22.13 21.31 -8.80
N PHE A 652 -21.88 22.60 -8.56
CA PHE A 652 -22.44 23.75 -9.29
C PHE A 652 -21.44 24.36 -10.27
N TYR A 653 -21.95 24.88 -11.40
CA TYR A 653 -21.65 26.19 -11.99
C TYR A 653 -22.91 26.70 -12.76
N SER A 654 -23.34 27.94 -12.53
CA SER A 654 -24.44 28.65 -13.22
C SER A 654 -23.94 29.34 -14.51
N ASN A 655 -24.71 29.82 -15.49
CA ASN A 655 -25.98 30.55 -15.56
C ASN A 655 -26.68 30.24 -16.89
N ASP A 656 -28.00 30.04 -16.90
CA ASP A 656 -28.83 30.53 -18.03
C ASP A 656 -30.30 30.67 -17.59
N PRO A 657 -30.90 31.88 -17.63
CA PRO A 657 -32.30 32.09 -17.30
C PRO A 657 -33.15 32.09 -18.57
N GLY A 658 -33.70 30.93 -18.95
CA GLY A 658 -34.70 30.92 -20.01
C GLY A 658 -35.04 29.55 -20.55
N SER A 659 -36.02 28.86 -19.95
CA SER A 659 -36.94 28.04 -20.74
C SER A 659 -38.26 27.86 -19.99
N SER A 660 -39.33 28.12 -20.73
CA SER A 660 -40.72 28.14 -20.30
C SER A 660 -41.24 26.77 -19.86
N SER A 661 -41.99 26.79 -18.77
CA SER A 661 -42.62 25.66 -18.09
C SER A 661 -43.84 25.12 -18.85
N THR A 662 -43.73 23.92 -19.43
CA THR A 662 -44.91 23.04 -19.69
C THR A 662 -44.61 21.54 -19.81
N ASP A 663 -43.35 21.08 -19.93
CA ASP A 663 -43.03 19.66 -20.24
C ASP A 663 -42.62 18.79 -19.03
N MET A 664 -42.66 19.35 -17.81
CA MET A 664 -41.91 18.81 -16.66
C MET A 664 -42.52 17.58 -15.95
N GLY A 665 -43.79 17.25 -16.19
CA GLY A 665 -44.49 16.15 -15.51
C GLY A 665 -44.09 14.75 -15.99
N THR A 666 -43.56 14.62 -17.21
CA THR A 666 -43.14 13.34 -17.81
C THR A 666 -41.78 12.87 -17.29
N HIS A 667 -40.96 13.78 -16.78
CA HIS A 667 -39.57 13.51 -16.39
C HIS A 667 -39.42 12.78 -15.05
N ILE A 668 -40.38 12.91 -14.12
CA ILE A 668 -40.32 12.24 -12.81
C ILE A 668 -40.43 10.70 -12.93
N GLU A 669 -41.14 10.21 -13.95
CA GLU A 669 -41.26 8.77 -14.21
C GLU A 669 -39.94 8.15 -14.70
N GLU A 670 -39.01 8.97 -15.20
CA GLU A 670 -37.72 8.54 -15.77
C GLU A 670 -36.56 8.47 -14.77
N VAL A 671 -36.81 8.83 -13.51
CA VAL A 671 -35.82 8.78 -12.43
C VAL A 671 -35.43 7.34 -12.14
N ILE A 672 -34.13 7.04 -12.20
CA ILE A 672 -33.58 5.71 -11.92
C ILE A 672 -33.01 5.61 -10.51
N ALA A 673 -32.43 6.69 -10.00
CA ALA A 673 -31.76 6.70 -8.71
C ALA A 673 -32.13 7.96 -7.94
N LEU A 674 -32.48 7.79 -6.67
CA LEU A 674 -32.83 8.87 -5.75
C LEU A 674 -32.06 8.70 -4.44
N ARG A 675 -31.30 9.73 -4.07
CA ARG A 675 -30.67 9.86 -2.75
C ARG A 675 -31.22 11.10 -2.04
N ILE A 676 -31.55 10.95 -0.76
CA ILE A 676 -32.07 12.01 0.11
C ILE A 676 -31.19 12.05 1.37
N SER A 677 -30.32 13.06 1.47
CA SER A 677 -29.38 13.25 2.58
C SER A 677 -29.79 14.41 3.50
N ARG A 678 -29.30 14.42 4.75
CA ARG A 678 -29.49 15.56 5.66
C ARG A 678 -28.53 16.68 5.26
N GLY A 679 -29.04 17.85 4.91
CA GLY A 679 -28.21 19.05 4.77
C GLY A 679 -27.49 19.40 6.07
N THR A 680 -26.29 19.99 5.97
CA THR A 680 -25.62 20.60 7.13
C THR A 680 -26.47 21.76 7.65
N PRO A 681 -26.74 21.86 8.96
CA PRO A 681 -27.36 23.05 9.51
C PRO A 681 -26.39 24.21 9.31
N ILE A 682 -26.83 25.26 8.62
CA ILE A 682 -26.10 26.53 8.57
C ILE A 682 -26.09 27.07 10.00
N GLU A 683 -24.91 27.20 10.60
CA GLU A 683 -24.76 27.84 11.91
C GLU A 683 -25.33 29.27 11.84
N GLY A 684 -26.34 29.54 12.67
CA GLY A 684 -26.94 30.88 12.79
C GLY A 684 -28.45 30.91 13.01
N ILE A 685 -29.19 29.81 12.80
CA ILE A 685 -30.63 29.77 13.07
C ILE A 685 -30.94 28.66 14.09
N ILE A 686 -31.28 29.11 15.29
CA ILE A 686 -31.83 28.35 16.43
C ILE A 686 -32.95 27.39 15.96
N PRO A 687 -33.12 26.20 16.59
CA PRO A 687 -34.00 25.10 16.16
C PRO A 687 -35.50 25.39 16.30
N LEU A 688 -36.04 26.28 15.45
CA LEU A 688 -37.45 26.65 15.43
C LEU A 688 -38.09 26.63 14.03
N LEU A 689 -37.43 26.08 13.01
CA LEU A 689 -38.10 25.81 11.73
C LEU A 689 -38.65 24.38 11.73
N HIS A 690 -39.80 24.30 12.41
CA HIS A 690 -40.99 23.51 12.12
C HIS A 690 -40.89 22.28 11.21
N GLU A 691 -41.56 21.24 11.69
CA GLU A 691 -42.07 20.03 11.04
C GLU A 691 -42.97 20.26 9.79
N HIS A 692 -42.75 21.33 9.03
CA HIS A 692 -43.58 21.78 7.92
C HIS A 692 -42.80 22.04 6.62
N SER A 693 -41.54 21.60 6.50
CA SER A 693 -40.96 21.40 5.17
C SER A 693 -41.73 20.25 4.49
N MET A 694 -42.23 20.47 3.28
CA MET A 694 -42.87 19.41 2.48
C MET A 694 -41.83 18.34 2.16
N LEU A 695 -41.70 17.36 3.06
CA LEU A 695 -40.87 16.18 2.89
C LEU A 695 -41.45 15.37 1.74
N LEU A 696 -40.60 15.03 0.77
CA LEU A 696 -40.92 14.07 -0.29
C LEU A 696 -41.48 12.80 0.37
N ASP A 697 -42.71 12.39 0.02
CA ASP A 697 -43.40 11.28 0.69
C ASP A 697 -43.35 9.98 -0.14
N LEU A 698 -43.86 8.87 0.41
CA LEU A 698 -43.89 7.59 -0.31
C LEU A 698 -44.84 7.58 -1.51
N ARG A 699 -45.85 8.47 -1.57
CA ARG A 699 -46.76 8.57 -2.72
C ARG A 699 -46.05 9.21 -3.91
N ASP A 700 -45.20 10.18 -3.64
CA ASP A 700 -44.37 10.87 -4.64
C ASP A 700 -43.32 9.95 -5.23
N ILE A 701 -42.65 9.18 -4.38
CA ILE A 701 -41.69 8.15 -4.82
C ILE A 701 -42.41 7.08 -5.66
N GLY A 702 -43.65 6.75 -5.31
CA GLY A 702 -44.49 5.81 -6.07
C GLY A 702 -44.73 6.22 -7.53
N GLN A 703 -44.59 7.50 -7.88
CA GLN A 703 -44.73 7.99 -9.26
C GLN A 703 -43.48 7.72 -10.13
N MET A 704 -42.33 7.41 -9.51
CA MET A 704 -41.06 7.17 -10.19
C MET A 704 -40.98 5.74 -10.74
N LYS A 705 -41.70 5.45 -11.83
CA LYS A 705 -41.87 4.08 -12.35
C LYS A 705 -40.56 3.37 -12.76
N LYS A 706 -39.53 4.12 -13.16
CA LYS A 706 -38.21 3.58 -13.53
C LYS A 706 -37.21 3.52 -12.35
N LEU A 707 -37.64 3.84 -11.12
CA LEU A 707 -36.75 3.89 -9.96
C LEU A 707 -36.17 2.50 -9.65
N GLN A 708 -34.84 2.44 -9.56
CA GLN A 708 -34.04 1.26 -9.24
C GLN A 708 -33.32 1.43 -7.90
N TYR A 709 -32.83 2.62 -7.58
CA TYR A 709 -32.09 2.88 -6.34
C TYR A 709 -32.76 3.96 -5.51
N LEU A 710 -33.03 3.66 -4.24
CA LEU A 710 -33.57 4.61 -3.27
C LEU A 710 -32.74 4.59 -1.99
N ASP A 711 -32.18 5.74 -1.61
CA ASP A 711 -31.33 5.89 -0.43
C ASP A 711 -31.74 7.14 0.35
N SER A 712 -32.50 6.95 1.44
CA SER A 712 -32.96 8.05 2.30
C SER A 712 -32.38 7.97 3.71
N GLU A 713 -31.58 8.97 4.07
CA GLU A 713 -31.05 9.18 5.41
C GLU A 713 -31.94 10.09 6.27
N VAL A 714 -32.87 10.79 5.62
CA VAL A 714 -33.90 11.62 6.25
C VAL A 714 -35.05 10.71 6.72
N PHE A 715 -35.72 11.14 7.79
CA PHE A 715 -36.86 10.40 8.32
C PHE A 715 -38.07 10.54 7.39
N MET A 716 -38.53 9.43 6.83
CA MET A 716 -39.72 9.36 5.97
C MET A 716 -40.94 8.98 6.80
N ARG A 717 -42.02 9.77 6.68
CA ARG A 717 -43.33 9.41 7.27
C ARG A 717 -44.07 8.49 6.30
N ASN A 718 -44.60 7.38 6.82
CA ASN A 718 -45.49 6.51 6.06
C ASN A 718 -46.93 7.01 6.23
N GLU A 719 -47.42 7.85 5.32
CA GLU A 719 -48.85 8.13 5.25
C GLU A 719 -49.56 6.99 4.49
N VAL A 720 -50.72 6.57 5.02
CA VAL A 720 -51.50 5.41 4.57
C VAL A 720 -51.66 5.38 3.03
N GLY A 721 -50.98 4.44 2.37
CA GLY A 721 -51.22 4.07 0.96
C GLY A 721 -50.09 4.27 -0.05
N GLY A 722 -48.92 4.80 0.32
CA GLY A 722 -47.79 4.96 -0.60
C GLY A 722 -47.01 3.67 -0.86
N LYS A 723 -47.16 3.06 -2.05
CA LYS A 723 -46.36 1.89 -2.47
C LYS A 723 -45.13 2.32 -3.25
N LEU A 724 -43.99 1.69 -2.95
CA LEU A 724 -42.76 1.89 -3.71
C LEU A 724 -42.84 1.26 -5.12
N PRO A 725 -42.12 1.81 -6.11
CA PRO A 725 -42.06 1.25 -7.45
C PRO A 725 -41.50 -0.18 -7.47
N LYS A 726 -42.08 -1.06 -8.28
CA LYS A 726 -41.71 -2.50 -8.33
C LYS A 726 -40.30 -2.79 -8.83
N ASN A 727 -39.63 -1.83 -9.47
CA ASN A 727 -38.30 -1.99 -10.06
C ASN A 727 -37.15 -1.67 -9.10
N VAL A 728 -37.46 -1.24 -7.87
CA VAL A 728 -36.45 -0.87 -6.88
C VAL A 728 -35.63 -2.10 -6.49
N THR A 729 -34.33 -2.02 -6.74
CA THR A 729 -33.35 -3.07 -6.49
C THR A 729 -32.53 -2.78 -5.22
N LEU A 730 -32.36 -1.51 -4.87
CA LEU A 730 -31.70 -1.06 -3.64
C LEU A 730 -32.63 -0.14 -2.87
N LEU A 731 -32.88 -0.48 -1.61
CA LEU A 731 -33.70 0.29 -0.71
C LEU A 731 -32.98 0.54 0.61
N ARG A 732 -32.57 1.80 0.84
CA ARG A 732 -32.27 2.31 2.18
C ARG A 732 -33.32 3.30 2.62
N LEU A 733 -33.94 3.04 3.77
CA LEU A 733 -34.93 3.93 4.36
C LEU A 733 -34.73 4.08 5.86
N ARG A 734 -34.83 5.32 6.32
CA ARG A 734 -35.02 5.67 7.72
C ARG A 734 -36.44 6.24 7.89
N GLY A 735 -37.24 5.70 8.78
CA GLY A 735 -38.62 6.16 8.92
C GLY A 735 -39.43 5.39 9.95
N ASP A 736 -40.70 5.76 10.05
CA ASP A 736 -41.69 5.08 10.89
C ASP A 736 -42.40 3.99 10.10
N VAL A 737 -41.76 2.83 10.00
CA VAL A 737 -42.32 1.65 9.33
C VAL A 737 -42.47 0.57 10.37
N ASN A 738 -43.73 0.26 10.70
CA ASN A 738 -44.07 -0.78 11.68
C ASN A 738 -44.14 -2.17 11.03
N ASN A 739 -44.59 -2.25 9.77
CA ASN A 739 -44.72 -3.49 9.02
C ASN A 739 -44.08 -3.38 7.63
N LEU A 740 -43.20 -4.33 7.30
CA LEU A 740 -42.52 -4.37 6.01
C LEU A 740 -43.51 -4.56 4.83
N HIS A 741 -44.65 -5.23 5.05
CA HIS A 741 -45.67 -5.42 4.01
C HIS A 741 -46.30 -4.11 3.52
N ASP A 742 -46.35 -3.09 4.37
CA ASP A 742 -46.93 -1.79 4.00
C ASP A 742 -46.05 -1.06 2.98
N LEU A 743 -44.76 -1.41 2.96
CA LEU A 743 -43.74 -0.79 2.15
C LEU A 743 -43.37 -1.65 0.92
N VAL A 744 -43.32 -2.97 1.10
CA VAL A 744 -42.84 -3.93 0.11
C VAL A 744 -43.95 -4.91 -0.25
N ASP A 745 -44.49 -4.75 -1.47
CA ASP A 745 -45.39 -5.73 -2.07
C ASP A 745 -44.61 -6.91 -2.68
N ARG A 746 -45.33 -7.97 -3.07
CA ARG A 746 -44.71 -9.16 -3.69
C ARG A 746 -43.94 -8.86 -4.97
N GLY A 747 -44.34 -7.82 -5.70
CA GLY A 747 -43.65 -7.41 -6.93
C GLY A 747 -42.29 -6.81 -6.62
N LEU A 748 -42.24 -5.89 -5.66
CA LEU A 748 -41.01 -5.28 -5.18
C LEU A 748 -40.09 -6.27 -4.46
N ALA A 749 -40.63 -7.20 -3.67
CA ALA A 749 -39.83 -8.23 -3.00
C ALA A 749 -38.95 -9.03 -3.99
N ARG A 750 -39.45 -9.28 -5.20
CA ARG A 750 -38.74 -10.04 -6.24
C ARG A 750 -37.64 -9.24 -6.94
N SER A 751 -37.65 -7.91 -6.92
CA SER A 751 -36.60 -7.08 -7.54
C SER A 751 -35.52 -6.64 -6.55
N LEU A 752 -35.82 -6.58 -5.26
CA LEU A 752 -34.86 -6.16 -4.24
C LEU A 752 -33.66 -7.11 -4.14
N ALA A 753 -32.46 -6.52 -4.26
CA ALA A 753 -31.18 -7.16 -3.99
C ALA A 753 -30.57 -6.69 -2.65
N VAL A 754 -30.85 -5.44 -2.27
CA VAL A 754 -30.32 -4.79 -1.08
C VAL A 754 -31.45 -4.11 -0.30
N LEU A 755 -31.60 -4.48 0.96
CA LEU A 755 -32.55 -3.89 1.90
C LEU A 755 -31.82 -3.39 3.15
N ASP A 756 -31.88 -2.09 3.42
CA ASP A 756 -31.26 -1.43 4.57
C ASP A 756 -32.29 -0.55 5.29
N LEU A 757 -32.90 -1.10 6.34
CA LEU A 757 -34.00 -0.44 7.04
C LEU A 757 -33.59 -0.01 8.44
N ARG A 758 -33.85 1.27 8.73
CA ARG A 758 -33.75 1.86 10.07
C ARG A 758 -35.13 2.34 10.51
N ALA A 759 -35.93 1.43 11.06
CA ALA A 759 -37.32 1.65 11.41
C ALA A 759 -37.77 0.75 12.57
N PRO A 760 -38.77 1.16 13.37
CA PRO A 760 -39.29 0.41 14.51
C PRO A 760 -40.19 -0.76 14.10
N LEU A 761 -39.73 -1.61 13.17
CA LEU A 761 -40.48 -2.76 12.67
C LEU A 761 -40.85 -3.70 13.83
N THR A 762 -42.13 -3.94 14.04
CA THR A 762 -42.65 -4.81 15.11
C THR A 762 -42.69 -6.28 14.71
N CYS A 763 -42.78 -6.57 13.41
CA CYS A 763 -42.70 -7.92 12.90
C CYS A 763 -42.20 -7.94 11.44
N LEU A 764 -41.62 -9.06 11.03
CA LEU A 764 -41.40 -9.38 9.62
C LEU A 764 -42.49 -10.32 9.11
N PRO A 765 -42.94 -10.14 7.86
CA PRO A 765 -44.01 -10.95 7.31
C PRO A 765 -43.59 -12.39 7.00
N THR A 766 -44.52 -13.33 7.07
CA THR A 766 -44.29 -14.73 6.66
C THR A 766 -43.97 -14.88 5.17
N THR A 767 -44.28 -13.86 4.35
CA THR A 767 -43.91 -13.79 2.94
C THR A 767 -42.47 -13.29 2.71
N VAL A 768 -41.62 -13.21 3.75
CA VAL A 768 -40.20 -12.86 3.57
C VAL A 768 -39.48 -13.82 2.62
N SER A 769 -40.00 -15.03 2.41
CA SER A 769 -39.53 -15.96 1.38
C SER A 769 -39.79 -15.48 -0.07
N ASP A 770 -40.62 -14.45 -0.30
CA ASP A 770 -40.84 -13.88 -1.63
C ASP A 770 -39.62 -13.09 -2.15
N PHE A 771 -38.63 -12.80 -1.30
CA PHE A 771 -37.40 -12.07 -1.63
C PHE A 771 -36.36 -12.95 -2.35
N GLN A 772 -36.64 -13.30 -3.61
CA GLN A 772 -35.86 -14.25 -4.39
C GLN A 772 -34.46 -13.76 -4.81
N ASN A 773 -34.26 -12.44 -4.84
CA ASN A 773 -33.02 -11.81 -5.31
C ASN A 773 -32.20 -11.14 -4.19
N LEU A 774 -32.69 -11.17 -2.95
CA LEU A 774 -32.10 -10.41 -1.86
C LEU A 774 -30.79 -11.05 -1.39
N GLU A 775 -29.71 -10.28 -1.43
CA GLU A 775 -28.37 -10.71 -1.04
C GLU A 775 -27.86 -10.00 0.21
N VAL A 776 -28.27 -8.75 0.40
CA VAL A 776 -27.86 -7.92 1.52
C VAL A 776 -29.08 -7.43 2.26
N MET A 777 -29.15 -7.78 3.54
CA MET A 777 -30.22 -7.34 4.43
C MET A 777 -29.61 -6.72 5.69
N LYS A 778 -30.03 -5.50 6.00
CA LYS A 778 -29.58 -4.75 7.17
C LYS A 778 -30.79 -4.19 7.90
N PHE A 779 -30.85 -4.47 9.19
CA PHE A 779 -31.84 -3.92 10.09
C PHE A 779 -31.16 -3.11 11.18
N ALA A 780 -31.71 -1.94 11.47
CA ALA A 780 -31.27 -1.10 12.56
C ALA A 780 -32.45 -0.56 13.36
N LYS A 781 -32.39 -0.65 14.70
CA LYS A 781 -33.45 -0.12 15.59
C LYS A 781 -34.84 -0.72 15.35
N CYS A 782 -34.91 -2.01 15.01
CA CYS A 782 -36.18 -2.72 14.88
C CYS A 782 -36.66 -3.25 16.23
N LEU A 783 -37.98 -3.43 16.37
CA LEU A 783 -38.67 -3.80 17.61
C LEU A 783 -39.19 -5.25 17.60
N PHE A 784 -39.01 -6.01 16.53
CA PHE A 784 -39.46 -7.40 16.45
C PHE A 784 -38.76 -8.27 17.50
N GLU A 785 -39.53 -9.17 18.11
CA GLU A 785 -39.02 -10.12 19.09
C GLU A 785 -38.41 -11.36 18.42
N ASP A 786 -38.99 -11.80 17.30
CA ASP A 786 -38.56 -13.00 16.57
C ASP A 786 -38.60 -12.78 15.04
N LEU A 787 -37.89 -13.63 14.31
CA LEU A 787 -37.98 -13.72 12.84
C LEU A 787 -38.88 -14.90 12.45
N PRO A 788 -39.69 -14.81 11.37
CA PRO A 788 -40.54 -15.91 10.93
C PRO A 788 -39.70 -17.10 10.42
N GLU A 789 -40.18 -18.34 10.58
CA GLU A 789 -39.50 -19.56 10.05
C GLU A 789 -39.21 -19.48 8.54
N ALA A 790 -40.06 -18.80 7.76
CA ALA A 790 -39.84 -18.56 6.34
C ALA A 790 -38.55 -17.76 6.03
N PHE A 791 -37.96 -17.07 7.02
CA PHE A 791 -36.70 -16.34 6.89
C PHE A 791 -35.54 -17.26 6.48
N GLY A 792 -35.57 -18.52 6.94
CA GLY A 792 -34.61 -19.56 6.55
C GLY A 792 -34.62 -19.96 5.08
N GLN A 793 -35.61 -19.51 4.31
CA GLN A 793 -35.84 -19.90 2.92
C GLN A 793 -35.35 -18.86 1.91
N LEU A 794 -34.57 -17.86 2.34
CA LEU A 794 -34.00 -16.84 1.46
C LEU A 794 -32.87 -17.45 0.62
N PRO A 795 -33.05 -17.63 -0.70
CA PRO A 795 -32.18 -18.49 -1.50
C PRO A 795 -30.82 -17.86 -1.84
N ARG A 796 -30.70 -16.53 -1.73
CA ARG A 796 -29.53 -15.76 -2.17
C ARG A 796 -28.93 -14.86 -1.09
N LEU A 797 -29.45 -14.90 0.14
CA LEU A 797 -28.97 -14.02 1.21
C LEU A 797 -27.51 -14.35 1.57
N ARG A 798 -26.61 -13.38 1.40
CA ARG A 798 -25.16 -13.50 1.66
C ARG A 798 -24.70 -12.70 2.86
N HIS A 799 -25.29 -11.54 3.08
CA HIS A 799 -24.85 -10.61 4.12
C HIS A 799 -26.05 -10.14 4.94
N LEU A 800 -26.03 -10.48 6.23
CA LEU A 800 -27.08 -10.11 7.17
C LEU A 800 -26.49 -9.31 8.32
N THR A 801 -27.12 -8.18 8.66
CA THR A 801 -26.70 -7.32 9.76
C THR A 801 -27.89 -6.87 10.59
N PHE A 802 -27.82 -7.07 11.90
CA PHE A 802 -28.71 -6.48 12.88
C PHE A 802 -27.92 -5.50 13.76
N ARG A 803 -28.46 -4.31 13.97
CA ARG A 803 -27.86 -3.26 14.82
C ARG A 803 -28.91 -2.64 15.74
N TRP A 804 -28.67 -2.63 17.04
CA TRP A 804 -29.64 -2.04 17.98
C TRP A 804 -31.04 -2.64 17.85
N CYS A 805 -31.15 -3.93 17.55
CA CYS A 805 -32.42 -4.65 17.57
C CYS A 805 -32.58 -5.24 18.96
N GLU A 806 -32.98 -4.38 19.91
CA GLU A 806 -32.89 -4.66 21.34
C GLU A 806 -33.86 -5.75 21.79
N ASN A 807 -34.99 -5.91 21.10
CA ASN A 807 -36.04 -6.88 21.44
C ASN A 807 -35.86 -8.26 20.82
N LEU A 808 -34.94 -8.43 19.86
CA LEU A 808 -34.76 -9.71 19.17
C LEU A 808 -34.26 -10.76 20.16
N ARG A 809 -35.10 -11.75 20.51
CA ARG A 809 -34.81 -12.78 21.53
C ARG A 809 -34.20 -14.04 20.96
N SER A 810 -34.66 -14.46 19.78
CA SER A 810 -34.22 -15.71 19.14
C SER A 810 -34.15 -15.59 17.62
N LEU A 811 -33.38 -16.48 17.00
CA LEU A 811 -33.44 -16.73 15.55
C LEU A 811 -34.16 -18.08 15.32
N PRO A 812 -34.99 -18.24 14.29
CA PRO A 812 -35.77 -19.46 14.05
C PRO A 812 -34.88 -20.67 13.73
N GLU A 813 -35.37 -21.88 13.94
CA GLU A 813 -34.60 -23.10 13.62
C GLU A 813 -34.34 -23.23 12.10
N ALA A 814 -35.26 -22.74 11.27
CA ALA A 814 -35.02 -22.66 9.83
C ALA A 814 -33.88 -21.70 9.45
N PHE A 815 -33.35 -20.86 10.35
CA PHE A 815 -32.23 -19.95 10.06
C PHE A 815 -30.99 -20.71 9.54
N GLY A 816 -30.76 -21.94 10.00
CA GLY A 816 -29.72 -22.83 9.45
C GLY A 816 -29.90 -23.20 7.96
N GLY A 817 -31.07 -22.92 7.38
CA GLY A 817 -31.39 -23.12 5.95
C GLY A 817 -30.81 -22.05 5.01
N LEU A 818 -30.21 -20.98 5.55
CA LEU A 818 -29.57 -19.91 4.77
C LEU A 818 -28.24 -20.36 4.13
N SER A 819 -28.34 -21.25 3.14
CA SER A 819 -27.20 -21.95 2.53
C SER A 819 -26.17 -21.05 1.82
N GLN A 820 -26.50 -19.80 1.51
CA GLN A 820 -25.61 -18.84 0.85
C GLN A 820 -25.05 -17.77 1.80
N LEU A 821 -25.38 -17.82 3.09
CA LEU A 821 -25.00 -16.77 4.03
C LEU A 821 -23.49 -16.81 4.27
N GLN A 822 -22.81 -15.71 3.95
CA GLN A 822 -21.35 -15.54 4.07
C GLN A 822 -20.95 -14.64 5.23
N SER A 823 -21.77 -13.65 5.59
CA SER A 823 -21.48 -12.78 6.73
C SER A 823 -22.72 -12.52 7.57
N LEU A 824 -22.59 -12.76 8.88
CA LEU A 824 -23.58 -12.41 9.89
C LEU A 824 -22.96 -11.43 10.90
N LYS A 825 -23.62 -10.29 11.10
CA LYS A 825 -23.22 -9.27 12.08
C LYS A 825 -24.37 -8.98 13.03
N LEU A 826 -24.17 -9.30 14.30
CA LEU A 826 -25.09 -9.02 15.39
C LEU A 826 -24.42 -7.98 16.29
N LYS A 827 -24.92 -6.75 16.26
CA LYS A 827 -24.36 -5.65 17.04
C LYS A 827 -25.44 -5.04 17.93
N ASP A 828 -25.17 -4.96 19.23
CA ASP A 828 -26.04 -4.32 20.21
C ASP A 828 -27.48 -4.89 20.16
N CYS A 829 -27.64 -6.21 20.01
CA CYS A 829 -28.93 -6.91 20.05
C CYS A 829 -29.11 -7.53 21.44
N TRP A 830 -29.44 -6.71 22.43
CA TRP A 830 -29.24 -7.06 23.85
C TRP A 830 -30.10 -8.21 24.38
N SER A 831 -31.28 -8.46 23.81
CA SER A 831 -32.16 -9.56 24.27
C SER A 831 -31.91 -10.91 23.61
N LEU A 832 -30.98 -11.03 22.65
CA LEU A 832 -30.77 -12.30 21.94
C LEU A 832 -30.12 -13.33 22.88
N GLU A 833 -30.86 -14.38 23.26
CA GLU A 833 -30.44 -15.30 24.32
C GLU A 833 -29.48 -16.39 23.81
N ALA A 834 -29.79 -16.96 22.64
CA ALA A 834 -29.05 -18.06 22.04
C ALA A 834 -29.15 -18.06 20.50
N LEU A 835 -28.27 -18.84 19.87
CA LEU A 835 -28.38 -19.19 18.45
C LEU A 835 -29.12 -20.54 18.31
N PRO A 836 -29.86 -20.77 17.22
CA PRO A 836 -30.64 -22.00 17.02
C PRO A 836 -29.74 -23.23 16.86
N ASP A 837 -30.23 -24.43 17.17
CA ASP A 837 -29.45 -25.67 17.13
C ASP A 837 -28.92 -25.94 15.71
N ARG A 838 -29.73 -25.61 14.70
CA ARG A 838 -29.37 -25.75 13.28
C ARG A 838 -28.42 -24.67 12.75
N PHE A 839 -27.93 -23.76 13.59
CA PHE A 839 -26.99 -22.71 13.18
C PHE A 839 -25.71 -23.27 12.54
N GLY A 840 -25.25 -24.45 12.98
CA GLY A 840 -24.10 -25.15 12.38
C GLY A 840 -24.26 -25.57 10.91
N ASN A 841 -25.48 -25.50 10.35
CA ASN A 841 -25.77 -25.85 8.96
C ASN A 841 -25.39 -24.75 7.95
N LEU A 842 -24.95 -23.57 8.42
CA LEU A 842 -24.52 -22.45 7.59
C LEU A 842 -23.15 -22.71 6.92
N SER A 843 -23.12 -23.60 5.94
CA SER A 843 -21.89 -24.11 5.31
C SER A 843 -21.06 -23.06 4.54
N GLN A 844 -21.63 -21.92 4.18
CA GLN A 844 -20.95 -20.85 3.43
C GLN A 844 -20.55 -19.66 4.31
N LEU A 845 -20.81 -19.71 5.62
CA LEU A 845 -20.50 -18.61 6.53
C LEU A 845 -18.99 -18.40 6.57
N GLN A 846 -18.54 -17.16 6.39
CA GLN A 846 -17.15 -16.71 6.32
C GLN A 846 -16.81 -15.65 7.36
N SER A 847 -17.81 -15.03 7.98
CA SER A 847 -17.59 -14.01 8.99
C SER A 847 -18.77 -13.93 9.93
N LEU A 848 -18.56 -14.33 11.17
CA LEU A 848 -19.48 -14.10 12.27
C LEU A 848 -18.92 -13.00 13.17
N LYS A 849 -19.67 -11.92 13.37
CA LYS A 849 -19.31 -10.87 14.33
C LYS A 849 -20.47 -10.64 15.28
N ILE A 850 -20.23 -10.90 16.57
CA ILE A 850 -21.17 -10.64 17.65
C ILE A 850 -20.52 -9.62 18.59
N SER A 851 -21.21 -8.51 18.87
CA SER A 851 -20.68 -7.43 19.72
C SER A 851 -21.80 -6.75 20.52
N GLY A 852 -21.50 -6.35 21.76
CA GLY A 852 -22.46 -5.95 22.81
C GLY A 852 -22.42 -6.94 23.98
N GLU A 853 -23.30 -6.79 24.99
CA GLU A 853 -23.37 -7.73 26.15
C GLU A 853 -23.69 -9.19 25.77
N LEU A 854 -24.16 -9.42 24.54
CA LEU A 854 -24.27 -10.74 23.90
C LEU A 854 -23.01 -11.60 24.01
N SER A 855 -21.83 -10.97 24.01
CA SER A 855 -20.57 -11.72 24.15
C SER A 855 -20.52 -12.49 25.47
N GLN A 856 -21.14 -12.01 26.55
CA GLN A 856 -21.12 -12.68 27.86
C GLN A 856 -22.13 -13.83 27.95
N ASN A 857 -23.31 -13.70 27.32
CA ASN A 857 -24.34 -14.75 27.33
C ASN A 857 -24.06 -15.87 26.33
N CYS A 858 -23.59 -15.56 25.11
CA CYS A 858 -23.16 -16.58 24.15
C CYS A 858 -21.85 -17.29 24.56
N LEU A 859 -21.01 -16.70 25.42
CA LEU A 859 -19.83 -17.40 25.98
C LEU A 859 -20.21 -18.59 26.87
N ARG A 860 -21.44 -18.66 27.40
CA ARG A 860 -21.96 -19.87 28.06
C ARG A 860 -22.37 -20.97 27.06
N ALA A 861 -22.52 -20.65 25.77
CA ALA A 861 -22.89 -21.58 24.71
C ALA A 861 -21.68 -22.24 24.01
N SER A 862 -20.49 -22.19 24.61
CA SER A 862 -19.29 -22.90 24.12
C SER A 862 -19.37 -24.44 24.18
N GLU A 863 -20.51 -24.99 24.61
CA GLU A 863 -20.77 -26.44 24.61
C GLU A 863 -21.53 -26.94 23.37
N ILE A 864 -21.94 -26.06 22.45
CA ILE A 864 -22.67 -26.47 21.23
C ILE A 864 -21.68 -26.58 20.06
N CYS A 865 -21.42 -27.83 19.66
CA CYS A 865 -20.64 -28.32 18.50
C CYS A 865 -19.10 -28.45 18.64
N PRO A 866 -18.59 -29.67 18.91
CA PRO A 866 -17.15 -30.00 18.88
C PRO A 866 -16.49 -29.98 17.49
N SER A 867 -17.23 -29.72 16.41
CA SER A 867 -16.75 -29.89 15.02
C SER A 867 -16.21 -28.64 14.33
N TYR A 868 -16.15 -27.48 15.00
CA TYR A 868 -15.67 -26.25 14.37
C TYR A 868 -14.52 -25.59 15.14
N LYS A 869 -13.35 -26.22 15.11
CA LYS A 869 -12.06 -25.59 15.42
C LYS A 869 -11.43 -25.02 14.13
N ALA A 870 -12.01 -23.99 13.55
CA ALA A 870 -11.36 -23.20 12.49
C ALA A 870 -12.13 -21.89 12.21
N TRP A 871 -12.25 -21.00 13.20
CA TRP A 871 -12.76 -19.63 13.02
C TRP A 871 -12.02 -18.65 13.93
#